data_AF-A0A8M8UVN9-F1
#
_entry.id   AF-A0A8M8UVN9-F1
#
_cell.length_a   1.000
_cell.length_b   1.000
_cell.length_c   1.000
_cell.angle_alpha   90.00
_cell.angle_beta   90.00
_cell.angle_gamma   90.00
#
_symmetry.space_group_name_H-M   'P 1'
#
loop_
_entity.id
_entity.type
_entity.pdbx_description
1 polymer ?
#
loop_
_entity_poly.entity_id
_entity_poly.type
_entity_poly.pdbx_seq_one_letter_code
_entity_poly.pdbx_strand_id
1 'polypeptide(L)'
;MKNPVQTLKILLNNPSVIKTSSQAKQLHAHTIKLRGGGISSPEFTTTILSIYANFNLLQECISLFNTYQSPPPTKVWKSIIKCCASSGKFVDSVTFFKKMRALGKIPDRNVFPSLLKTCTHLRDMRFGEAVHGCVVRLGLESDLFTGNALMNMYAKLESLDAGNVFNSGSELKGTFRFNKDVNQTENPLGFLQDSGETVENFSKEVDCLKENMRNELAHSCGENRVFDCRSDLIDSGGSCDVNIYGRRLTTVHQKAIFNDIVKNQLDDRGGKIEVGGSSKEKKKGAFPADSVRKVFETMPVRDVVSWNTVIGGHVENGMHEEALLALREMGKANLKPDSFSLSSVLPIFAQYVDFMKGKEIHGYTIRHGFDEDIFISSSLIDMYANCTRLEDSYRVFSLSPHKDSVSWNSIIAGCVQNGSFDNGLKLFREMLMADIEPVAVSFSSIMPACAHLTTLCLGKQLHGYIIRRGFDDNVYVASSLMDMYAKCGNIKIARWIFDKMEVQDTISWTAMIMAYALHGHAPDAILFFDKMEIEGVKPNSGSFLAILTACSHAGLVDEAWKYFRSMTQNYAIPPGVEHYAAVSDLLGRAGRLTEAYEFISNMHIKPTGAIWSTLLSACRVQKNVELAEKVAKNMFIIDPHYVSTYVLLSNVYVAAGRWKDAAKLRITMRKKGITKKAACSWIEVKNKVHVFVSGDENHPDYPQINQALQDLMERIELEGYIPDTNVVLHDVDEEQKRYVLSAHSERLAIVFGVISTPDGTTVRVTKNLRVCVDCHTATKYLSKILKREIIVRDIVRFHHFKDGKCSCGDYW
;
A
#
# COMPACT_ATOMS: atom_id res chain seq x y z
N MET A 1 -53.45 37.90 19.19
CA MET A 1 -52.62 37.30 18.13
C MET A 1 -51.25 37.98 18.14
N LYS A 2 -50.13 37.23 18.26
CA LYS A 2 -48.78 37.82 18.22
C LYS A 2 -48.56 38.45 16.85
N ASN A 3 -48.07 39.69 16.82
CA ASN A 3 -47.78 40.43 15.59
C ASN A 3 -46.86 39.58 14.66
N PRO A 4 -47.27 39.25 13.41
CA PRO A 4 -46.50 38.41 12.49
C PRO A 4 -45.07 38.94 12.26
N VAL A 5 -44.90 40.26 12.28
CA VAL A 5 -43.60 40.93 12.15
C VAL A 5 -42.69 40.64 13.35
N GLN A 6 -43.27 40.49 14.55
CA GLN A 6 -42.53 40.23 15.78
C GLN A 6 -42.08 38.76 15.87
N THR A 7 -42.91 37.82 15.40
CA THR A 7 -42.54 36.41 15.27
C THR A 7 -41.40 36.20 14.26
N LEU A 8 -41.43 36.89 13.13
CA LEU A 8 -40.34 36.86 12.13
C LEU A 8 -39.04 37.44 12.66
N LYS A 9 -39.10 38.57 13.39
CA LYS A 9 -37.92 39.14 14.06
C LYS A 9 -37.30 38.16 15.07
N ILE A 10 -38.12 37.40 15.81
CA ILE A 10 -37.63 36.37 16.76
C ILE A 10 -36.92 35.22 16.02
N LEU A 11 -37.50 34.70 14.94
CA LEU A 11 -36.91 33.61 14.15
C LEU A 11 -35.61 34.03 13.45
N LEU A 12 -35.55 35.27 12.95
CA LEU A 12 -34.35 35.82 12.30
C LEU A 12 -33.25 36.18 13.30
N ASN A 13 -33.60 36.54 14.53
CA ASN A 13 -32.64 36.78 15.62
C ASN A 13 -32.14 35.48 16.26
N ASN A 14 -32.76 34.32 15.98
CA ASN A 14 -32.33 33.02 16.48
C ASN A 14 -32.29 31.95 15.35
N PRO A 15 -31.31 32.05 14.42
CA PRO A 15 -31.25 31.20 13.22
C PRO A 15 -31.11 29.69 13.51
N SER A 16 -30.68 29.32 14.72
CA SER A 16 -30.50 27.92 15.17
C SER A 16 -31.81 27.13 15.27
N VAL A 17 -32.96 27.81 15.27
CA VAL A 17 -34.29 27.19 15.30
C VAL A 17 -34.67 26.58 13.95
N ILE A 18 -34.02 26.99 12.86
CA ILE A 18 -34.24 26.45 11.51
C ILE A 18 -33.43 25.17 11.33
N LYS A 19 -34.12 24.03 11.21
CA LYS A 19 -33.51 22.70 11.14
C LYS A 19 -33.52 22.08 9.74
N THR A 20 -34.27 22.64 8.80
CA THR A 20 -34.42 22.10 7.45
C THR A 20 -34.29 23.17 6.36
N SER A 21 -33.87 22.74 5.16
CA SER A 21 -33.83 23.59 3.97
C SER A 21 -35.20 24.14 3.57
N SER A 22 -36.27 23.36 3.80
CA SER A 22 -37.66 23.79 3.57
C SER A 22 -38.07 24.93 4.49
N GLN A 23 -37.77 24.85 5.78
CA GLN A 23 -38.02 25.93 6.75
C GLN A 23 -37.24 27.21 6.39
N ALA A 24 -35.99 27.07 5.90
CA ALA A 24 -35.20 28.21 5.43
C ALA A 24 -35.86 28.90 4.22
N LYS A 25 -36.39 28.12 3.26
CA LYS A 25 -37.12 28.64 2.09
C LYS A 25 -38.44 29.31 2.49
N GLN A 26 -39.19 28.73 3.42
CA GLN A 26 -40.42 29.32 3.96
C GLN A 26 -40.15 30.64 4.70
N LEU A 27 -39.10 30.70 5.50
CA LEU A 27 -38.67 31.92 6.18
C LEU A 27 -38.34 33.03 5.18
N HIS A 28 -37.58 32.70 4.13
CA HIS A 28 -37.26 33.65 3.06
C HIS A 28 -38.52 34.15 2.32
N ALA A 29 -39.44 33.25 1.96
CA ALA A 29 -40.71 33.63 1.32
C ALA A 29 -41.55 34.57 2.20
N HIS A 30 -41.62 34.30 3.52
CA HIS A 30 -42.32 35.15 4.48
C HIS A 30 -41.67 36.53 4.64
N THR A 31 -40.32 36.61 4.59
CA THR A 31 -39.62 37.91 4.62
C THR A 31 -39.88 38.74 3.37
N ILE A 32 -40.01 38.12 2.20
CA ILE A 32 -40.36 38.80 0.95
C ILE A 32 -41.81 39.32 1.01
N LYS A 33 -42.74 38.52 1.54
CA LYS A 33 -44.18 38.86 1.60
C LYS A 33 -44.52 40.06 2.51
N LEU A 34 -43.67 40.36 3.49
CA LEU A 34 -43.90 41.43 4.49
C LEU A 34 -43.05 42.69 4.25
N ARG A 35 -42.48 42.82 3.05
CA ARG A 35 -41.68 43.98 2.62
C ARG A 35 -42.60 45.21 2.49
N GLY A 36 -42.50 46.15 3.43
CA GLY A 36 -43.32 47.38 3.46
C GLY A 36 -43.77 47.87 4.85
N GLY A 37 -43.70 47.02 5.90
CA GLY A 37 -44.17 47.34 7.26
C GLY A 37 -43.10 47.78 8.27
N GLY A 38 -42.04 48.50 7.86
CA GLY A 38 -40.96 48.97 8.76
C GLY A 38 -39.81 47.97 9.00
N ILE A 39 -39.51 47.11 8.02
CA ILE A 39 -38.37 46.17 8.04
C ILE A 39 -37.28 46.73 7.11
N SER A 40 -36.16 47.22 7.66
CA SER A 40 -34.99 47.65 6.88
C SER A 40 -34.27 46.43 6.28
N SER A 41 -33.90 46.52 4.99
CA SER A 41 -33.69 45.38 4.09
C SER A 41 -32.33 44.63 4.07
N PRO A 42 -31.17 45.10 4.59
CA PRO A 42 -29.89 44.39 4.41
C PRO A 42 -29.49 43.36 5.49
N GLU A 43 -29.92 43.53 6.74
CA GLU A 43 -29.51 42.65 7.85
C GLU A 43 -30.20 41.29 7.78
N PHE A 44 -31.50 41.28 7.45
CA PHE A 44 -32.30 40.07 7.33
C PHE A 44 -31.90 39.20 6.13
N THR A 45 -31.60 39.82 4.98
CA THR A 45 -31.06 39.11 3.82
C THR A 45 -29.72 38.46 4.12
N THR A 46 -28.91 39.07 5.00
CA THR A 46 -27.59 38.54 5.37
C THR A 46 -27.73 37.29 6.23
N THR A 47 -28.69 37.29 7.15
CA THR A 47 -29.04 36.12 7.96
C THR A 47 -29.60 34.99 7.10
N ILE A 48 -30.49 35.27 6.16
CA ILE A 48 -31.04 34.24 5.25
C ILE A 48 -29.95 33.62 4.40
N LEU A 49 -29.02 34.43 3.86
CA LEU A 49 -27.90 33.93 3.06
C LEU A 49 -26.97 33.03 3.89
N SER A 50 -26.73 33.38 5.16
CA SER A 50 -26.00 32.51 6.10
C SER A 50 -26.72 31.18 6.36
N ILE A 51 -28.04 31.20 6.50
CA ILE A 51 -28.86 29.98 6.65
C ILE A 51 -28.77 29.11 5.39
N TYR A 52 -28.91 29.69 4.20
CA TYR A 52 -28.75 28.96 2.94
C TYR A 52 -27.36 28.37 2.76
N ALA A 53 -26.31 29.11 3.12
CA ALA A 53 -24.93 28.61 3.08
C ALA A 53 -24.72 27.43 4.05
N ASN A 54 -25.39 27.40 5.20
CA ASN A 54 -25.33 26.28 6.13
C ASN A 54 -26.05 25.02 5.59
N PHE A 55 -27.12 25.19 4.80
CA PHE A 55 -27.81 24.10 4.12
C PHE A 55 -27.23 23.76 2.73
N ASN A 56 -26.10 24.37 2.35
CA ASN A 56 -25.43 24.16 1.06
C ASN A 56 -26.34 24.46 -0.17
N LEU A 57 -27.24 25.43 -0.04
CA LEU A 57 -28.17 25.85 -1.09
C LEU A 57 -27.53 26.91 -2.00
N LEU A 58 -26.67 26.48 -2.93
CA LEU A 58 -25.82 27.37 -3.72
C LEU A 58 -26.60 28.33 -4.63
N GLN A 59 -27.62 27.84 -5.34
CA GLN A 59 -28.38 28.66 -6.30
C GLN A 59 -29.15 29.78 -5.60
N GLU A 60 -29.77 29.46 -4.48
CA GLU A 60 -30.49 30.41 -3.64
C GLU A 60 -29.53 31.42 -2.98
N CYS A 61 -28.32 30.98 -2.58
CA CYS A 61 -27.26 31.87 -2.11
C CYS A 61 -26.81 32.86 -3.19
N ILE A 62 -26.55 32.41 -4.43
CA ILE A 62 -26.13 33.26 -5.54
C ILE A 62 -27.24 34.26 -5.91
N SER A 63 -28.47 33.78 -6.02
CA SER A 63 -29.64 34.62 -6.31
C SER A 63 -29.77 35.75 -5.29
N LEU A 64 -29.68 35.42 -4.00
CA LEU A 64 -29.76 36.41 -2.92
C LEU A 64 -28.54 37.33 -2.87
N PHE A 65 -27.34 36.81 -3.15
CA PHE A 65 -26.10 37.58 -3.23
C PHE A 65 -26.19 38.68 -4.30
N ASN A 66 -26.76 38.36 -5.46
CA ASN A 66 -26.92 39.29 -6.58
C ASN A 66 -27.92 40.42 -6.30
N THR A 67 -28.73 40.32 -5.24
CA THR A 67 -29.66 41.40 -4.84
C THR A 67 -29.00 42.52 -4.02
N TYR A 68 -27.74 42.35 -3.59
CA TYR A 68 -27.02 43.37 -2.83
C TYR A 68 -26.43 44.47 -3.72
N GLN A 69 -26.52 45.72 -3.27
CA GLN A 69 -25.78 46.84 -3.86
C GLN A 69 -24.28 46.72 -3.57
N SER A 70 -23.45 47.19 -4.51
CA SER A 70 -21.99 47.13 -4.39
C SER A 70 -21.44 48.26 -3.51
N PRO A 71 -20.54 47.99 -2.53
CA PRO A 71 -20.01 46.69 -2.15
C PRO A 71 -20.79 45.98 -1.01
N PRO A 72 -21.12 44.68 -1.12
CA PRO A 72 -21.86 43.94 -0.09
C PRO A 72 -21.11 43.85 1.26
N PRO A 73 -21.84 43.64 2.38
CA PRO A 73 -21.22 43.40 3.69
C PRO A 73 -20.31 42.16 3.73
N THR A 74 -19.25 42.19 4.53
CA THR A 74 -18.28 41.08 4.69
C THR A 74 -18.92 39.73 5.04
N LYS A 75 -19.99 39.74 5.86
CA LYS A 75 -20.74 38.52 6.24
C LYS A 75 -21.37 37.81 5.03
N VAL A 76 -21.75 38.56 4.00
CA VAL A 76 -22.37 38.04 2.78
C VAL A 76 -21.32 37.32 1.93
N TRP A 77 -20.13 37.93 1.79
CA TRP A 77 -18.98 37.32 1.12
C TRP A 77 -18.54 36.02 1.78
N LYS A 78 -18.43 35.99 3.11
CA LYS A 78 -18.13 34.78 3.88
C LYS A 78 -19.09 33.63 3.53
N SER A 79 -20.39 33.90 3.57
CA SER A 79 -21.41 32.87 3.38
C SER A 79 -21.43 32.34 1.96
N ILE A 80 -21.25 33.18 0.92
CA ILE A 80 -21.17 32.70 -0.46
C ILE A 80 -19.89 31.89 -0.72
N ILE A 81 -18.73 32.35 -0.23
CA ILE A 81 -17.45 31.63 -0.36
C ILE A 81 -17.53 30.26 0.33
N LYS A 82 -18.07 30.20 1.56
CA LYS A 82 -18.32 28.95 2.28
C LYS A 82 -19.26 28.02 1.50
N CYS A 83 -20.35 28.55 0.94
CA CYS A 83 -21.32 27.77 0.18
C CYS A 83 -20.69 27.18 -1.08
N CYS A 84 -19.92 27.97 -1.84
CA CYS A 84 -19.18 27.49 -3.02
C CYS A 84 -18.20 26.37 -2.65
N ALA A 85 -17.39 26.56 -1.60
CA ALA A 85 -16.43 25.56 -1.14
C ALA A 85 -17.10 24.25 -0.67
N SER A 86 -18.24 24.35 0.04
CA SER A 86 -19.01 23.18 0.50
C SER A 86 -19.79 22.48 -0.62
N SER A 87 -20.15 23.20 -1.69
CA SER A 87 -20.82 22.67 -2.87
C SER A 87 -19.84 22.11 -3.93
N GLY A 88 -18.53 22.07 -3.64
CA GLY A 88 -17.51 21.58 -4.59
C GLY A 88 -17.18 22.56 -5.72
N LYS A 89 -17.68 23.80 -5.67
CA LYS A 89 -17.40 24.86 -6.64
C LYS A 89 -16.18 25.66 -6.21
N PHE A 90 -15.02 25.02 -6.27
CA PHE A 90 -13.75 25.54 -5.74
C PHE A 90 -13.26 26.79 -6.50
N VAL A 91 -13.36 26.81 -7.83
CA VAL A 91 -12.97 27.98 -8.64
C VAL A 91 -13.84 29.19 -8.30
N ASP A 92 -15.16 29.00 -8.20
CA ASP A 92 -16.09 30.08 -7.84
C ASP A 92 -15.79 30.66 -6.44
N SER A 93 -15.44 29.80 -5.48
CA SER A 93 -14.99 30.20 -4.13
C SER A 93 -13.79 31.16 -4.19
N VAL A 94 -12.79 30.85 -5.03
CA VAL A 94 -11.64 31.75 -5.27
C VAL A 94 -12.06 33.03 -5.97
N THR A 95 -12.93 32.96 -6.98
CA THR A 95 -13.42 34.12 -7.73
C THR A 95 -14.18 35.10 -6.84
N PHE A 96 -15.07 34.63 -5.97
CA PHE A 96 -15.76 35.48 -5.00
C PHE A 96 -14.78 36.12 -3.99
N PHE A 97 -13.75 35.40 -3.55
CA PHE A 97 -12.71 35.98 -2.70
C PHE A 97 -11.90 37.08 -3.40
N LYS A 98 -11.49 36.86 -4.65
CA LYS A 98 -10.81 37.88 -5.45
C LYS A 98 -11.68 39.13 -5.61
N LYS A 99 -12.97 38.95 -5.93
CA LYS A 99 -13.92 40.07 -6.06
C LYS A 99 -14.14 40.83 -4.75
N MET A 100 -14.23 40.11 -3.63
CA MET A 100 -14.29 40.71 -2.29
C MET A 100 -13.08 41.61 -2.02
N ARG A 101 -11.88 41.13 -2.35
CA ARG A 101 -10.61 41.85 -2.18
C ARG A 101 -10.50 43.05 -3.11
N ALA A 102 -10.88 42.90 -4.39
CA ALA A 102 -10.88 43.98 -5.37
C ALA A 102 -11.80 45.15 -4.99
N LEU A 103 -12.88 44.87 -4.26
CA LEU A 103 -13.80 45.87 -3.70
C LEU A 103 -13.34 46.45 -2.35
N GLY A 104 -12.09 46.21 -1.95
CA GLY A 104 -11.49 46.74 -0.73
C GLY A 104 -12.05 46.14 0.57
N LYS A 105 -12.76 45.00 0.52
CA LYS A 105 -13.29 44.36 1.73
C LYS A 105 -12.26 43.43 2.37
N ILE A 106 -12.03 43.64 3.67
CA ILE A 106 -11.09 42.85 4.47
C ILE A 106 -11.73 41.51 4.86
N PRO A 107 -11.10 40.35 4.55
CA PRO A 107 -11.56 39.04 5.00
C PRO A 107 -11.56 38.90 6.52
N ASP A 108 -12.60 38.28 7.08
CA ASP A 108 -12.63 37.90 8.48
C ASP A 108 -12.08 36.48 8.70
N ARG A 109 -11.82 36.10 9.96
CA ARG A 109 -11.27 34.78 10.35
C ARG A 109 -12.04 33.57 9.80
N ASN A 110 -13.32 33.72 9.46
CA ASN A 110 -14.14 32.60 9.03
C ASN A 110 -14.10 32.37 7.51
N VAL A 111 -13.52 33.29 6.74
CA VAL A 111 -13.35 33.14 5.29
C VAL A 111 -12.23 32.14 4.98
N PHE A 112 -11.15 32.20 5.76
CA PHE A 112 -9.91 31.46 5.50
C PHE A 112 -10.04 29.93 5.53
N PRO A 113 -10.72 29.29 6.49
CA PRO A 113 -10.86 27.82 6.47
C PRO A 113 -11.50 27.27 5.20
N SER A 114 -12.48 27.99 4.63
CA SER A 114 -13.15 27.60 3.38
C SER A 114 -12.22 27.75 2.17
N LEU A 115 -11.40 28.80 2.15
CA LEU A 115 -10.41 29.03 1.09
C LEU A 115 -9.25 28.05 1.17
N LEU A 116 -8.73 27.76 2.36
CA LEU A 116 -7.65 26.79 2.54
C LEU A 116 -8.10 25.38 2.14
N LYS A 117 -9.36 25.00 2.47
CA LYS A 117 -9.99 23.80 1.92
C LYS A 117 -10.05 23.84 0.39
N THR A 118 -10.44 24.98 -0.18
CA THR A 118 -10.45 25.19 -1.63
C THR A 118 -9.05 24.98 -2.24
N CYS A 119 -7.98 25.51 -1.63
CA CYS A 119 -6.59 25.29 -2.06
C CYS A 119 -6.22 23.81 -2.08
N THR A 120 -6.57 23.05 -1.02
CA THR A 120 -6.28 21.60 -0.98
C THR A 120 -6.92 20.82 -2.12
N HIS A 121 -8.15 21.17 -2.50
CA HIS A 121 -8.85 20.50 -3.59
C HIS A 121 -8.32 20.92 -4.96
N LEU A 122 -7.95 22.19 -5.13
CA LEU A 122 -7.33 22.68 -6.36
C LEU A 122 -5.87 22.24 -6.52
N ARG A 123 -5.26 21.69 -5.46
CA ARG A 123 -3.83 21.33 -5.41
C ARG A 123 -2.89 22.50 -5.74
N ASP A 124 -3.29 23.72 -5.36
CA ASP A 124 -2.54 24.94 -5.65
C ASP A 124 -1.80 25.43 -4.40
N MET A 125 -0.53 25.01 -4.29
CA MET A 125 0.36 25.39 -3.19
C MET A 125 0.62 26.91 -3.17
N ARG A 126 0.85 27.52 -4.33
CA ARG A 126 1.17 28.96 -4.42
C ARG A 126 0.01 29.83 -3.98
N PHE A 127 -1.21 29.46 -4.37
CA PHE A 127 -2.40 30.14 -3.89
C PHE A 127 -2.59 29.92 -2.38
N GLY A 128 -2.33 28.71 -1.88
CA GLY A 128 -2.29 28.40 -0.44
C GLY A 128 -1.35 29.31 0.35
N GLU A 129 -0.12 29.48 -0.12
CA GLU A 129 0.89 30.38 0.47
C GLU A 129 0.46 31.86 0.43
N ALA A 130 -0.14 32.30 -0.68
CA ALA A 130 -0.68 33.66 -0.79
C ALA A 130 -1.82 33.91 0.20
N VAL A 131 -2.69 32.92 0.39
CA VAL A 131 -3.77 32.95 1.40
C VAL A 131 -3.18 32.98 2.81
N HIS A 132 -2.16 32.16 3.09
CA HIS A 132 -1.44 32.18 4.37
C HIS A 132 -0.76 33.53 4.65
N GLY A 133 -0.08 34.13 3.66
CA GLY A 133 0.47 35.48 3.78
C GLY A 133 -0.60 36.56 4.00
N CYS A 134 -1.84 36.33 3.56
CA CYS A 134 -2.97 37.19 3.92
C CYS A 134 -3.42 37.00 5.37
N VAL A 135 -3.44 35.77 5.89
CA VAL A 135 -3.75 35.47 7.30
C VAL A 135 -2.78 36.20 8.23
N VAL A 136 -1.47 36.09 7.96
CA VAL A 136 -0.40 36.72 8.77
C VAL A 136 -0.51 38.25 8.74
N ARG A 137 -0.74 38.85 7.57
CA ARG A 137 -0.88 40.32 7.45
C ARG A 137 -2.09 40.87 8.19
N LEU A 138 -3.13 40.06 8.39
CA LEU A 138 -4.34 40.45 9.10
C LEU A 138 -4.28 40.12 10.60
N GLY A 139 -3.18 39.54 11.10
CA GLY A 139 -3.05 39.16 12.52
C GLY A 139 -3.95 37.99 12.93
N LEU A 140 -4.28 37.11 11.98
CA LEU A 140 -5.22 36.00 12.17
C LEU A 140 -4.52 34.65 12.40
N GLU A 141 -3.19 34.63 12.50
CA GLU A 141 -2.37 33.44 12.79
C GLU A 141 -2.62 32.83 14.17
N SER A 142 -3.17 33.61 15.11
CA SER A 142 -3.55 33.14 16.45
C SER A 142 -4.91 32.44 16.49
N ASP A 143 -5.68 32.46 15.39
CA ASP A 143 -7.01 31.83 15.33
C ASP A 143 -6.91 30.31 15.15
N LEU A 144 -7.46 29.57 16.11
CA LEU A 144 -7.38 28.10 16.15
C LEU A 144 -7.92 27.42 14.88
N PHE A 145 -9.06 27.88 14.36
CA PHE A 145 -9.70 27.27 13.18
C PHE A 145 -8.91 27.55 11.89
N THR A 146 -8.36 28.76 11.78
CA THR A 146 -7.49 29.15 10.68
C THR A 146 -6.17 28.39 10.73
N GLY A 147 -5.56 28.27 11.92
CA GLY A 147 -4.36 27.46 12.16
C GLY A 147 -4.55 25.99 11.79
N ASN A 148 -5.62 25.35 12.28
CA ASN A 148 -5.96 23.96 11.92
C ASN A 148 -6.17 23.79 10.40
N ALA A 149 -6.85 24.75 9.75
CA ALA A 149 -7.05 24.72 8.31
C ALA A 149 -5.74 24.89 7.51
N LEU A 150 -4.82 25.73 8.00
CA LEU A 150 -3.48 25.91 7.42
C LEU A 150 -2.65 24.62 7.54
N MET A 151 -2.64 24.00 8.73
CA MET A 151 -1.92 22.75 8.97
C MET A 151 -2.43 21.63 8.05
N ASN A 152 -3.74 21.43 7.96
CA ASN A 152 -4.32 20.44 7.05
C ASN A 152 -4.05 20.77 5.57
N MET A 153 -3.93 22.05 5.22
CA MET A 153 -3.59 22.48 3.86
C MET A 153 -2.16 22.12 3.50
N TYR A 154 -1.19 22.48 4.33
CA TYR A 154 0.21 22.09 4.13
C TYR A 154 0.40 20.58 4.20
N ALA A 155 -0.15 19.89 5.20
CA ALA A 155 -0.02 18.44 5.33
C ALA A 155 -0.49 17.69 4.07
N LYS A 156 -1.59 18.12 3.45
CA LYS A 156 -2.12 17.50 2.23
C LYS A 156 -1.38 17.86 0.94
N LEU A 157 -0.83 19.08 0.86
CA LEU A 157 -0.14 19.52 -0.36
C LEU A 157 1.34 19.10 -0.37
N GLU A 158 2.01 19.13 0.79
CA GLU A 158 3.41 18.68 0.94
C GLU A 158 3.52 17.15 0.82
N SER A 159 2.54 16.39 1.31
CA SER A 159 2.51 14.92 1.13
C SER A 159 2.35 14.48 -0.33
N LEU A 160 1.76 15.32 -1.19
CA LEU A 160 1.62 15.04 -2.63
C LEU A 160 2.93 15.25 -3.41
N ASP A 161 3.80 16.16 -2.95
CA ASP A 161 5.11 16.42 -3.58
C ASP A 161 6.18 15.40 -3.13
N ALA A 162 6.03 14.81 -1.93
CA ALA A 162 6.92 13.77 -1.42
C ALA A 162 6.69 12.37 -2.03
N GLY A 163 5.55 12.14 -2.72
CA GLY A 163 5.11 10.84 -3.24
C GLY A 163 5.92 10.24 -4.40
N ASN A 164 7.06 10.81 -4.77
CA ASN A 164 7.93 10.27 -5.82
C ASN A 164 9.11 9.43 -5.30
N VAL A 165 9.22 9.18 -3.99
CA VAL A 165 10.28 8.33 -3.45
C VAL A 165 9.71 7.45 -2.31
N PHE A 166 9.80 6.12 -2.49
CA PHE A 166 9.42 5.02 -1.57
C PHE A 166 8.02 4.38 -1.75
N ASN A 167 7.99 3.42 -2.68
CA ASN A 167 7.03 2.31 -2.69
C ASN A 167 7.39 1.29 -1.59
N SER A 168 6.54 1.10 -0.58
CA SER A 168 6.11 -0.21 -0.05
C SER A 168 5.31 -0.06 1.25
N GLY A 169 4.16 -0.74 1.32
CA GLY A 169 3.52 -1.13 2.58
C GLY A 169 2.44 -0.21 3.15
N SER A 170 1.18 -0.61 2.96
CA SER A 170 -0.03 -0.16 3.68
C SER A 170 -0.33 1.33 3.73
N GLU A 171 -0.98 1.86 2.69
CA GLU A 171 -1.86 3.03 2.83
C GLU A 171 -3.22 2.78 2.16
N LEU A 172 -4.26 2.68 2.99
CA LEU A 172 -5.65 2.95 2.63
C LEU A 172 -5.79 4.46 2.39
N LYS A 173 -5.47 4.94 1.19
CA LYS A 173 -5.87 6.27 0.72
C LYS A 173 -6.80 6.13 -0.47
N GLY A 174 -8.09 6.11 -0.16
CA GLY A 174 -9.17 6.34 -1.12
C GLY A 174 -8.96 7.67 -1.83
N THR A 175 -8.31 7.60 -3.00
CA THR A 175 -8.13 8.72 -3.92
C THR A 175 -9.05 8.49 -5.10
N PHE A 176 -10.12 9.27 -5.16
CA PHE A 176 -10.87 9.47 -6.39
C PHE A 176 -9.90 10.03 -7.43
N ARG A 177 -9.54 9.21 -8.44
CA ARG A 177 -8.94 9.69 -9.69
C ARG A 177 -10.00 10.51 -10.41
N PHE A 178 -9.72 11.78 -10.68
CA PHE A 178 -10.52 12.55 -11.63
C PHE A 178 -10.06 12.18 -13.04
N ASN A 179 -11.02 11.74 -13.85
CA ASN A 179 -10.87 11.51 -15.27
C ASN A 179 -10.34 12.75 -15.98
N LYS A 180 -9.56 12.47 -17.04
CA LYS A 180 -8.88 13.42 -17.91
C LYS A 180 -9.82 14.13 -18.91
N ASP A 181 -11.09 14.30 -18.55
CA ASP A 181 -12.12 14.92 -19.39
C ASP A 181 -12.73 16.15 -18.70
N VAL A 182 -11.96 17.23 -18.63
CA VAL A 182 -12.51 18.57 -18.39
C VAL A 182 -11.94 19.52 -19.45
N ASN A 183 -12.24 19.22 -20.71
CA ASN A 183 -12.17 20.22 -21.78
C ASN A 183 -13.52 20.47 -22.45
N GLN A 184 -14.61 19.92 -21.92
CA GLN A 184 -15.98 20.22 -22.37
C GLN A 184 -16.94 20.13 -21.19
N THR A 185 -16.98 21.17 -20.35
CA THR A 185 -18.20 21.45 -19.57
C THR A 185 -18.62 22.87 -19.90
N GLU A 186 -19.68 22.95 -20.70
CA GLU A 186 -20.38 24.19 -20.97
C GLU A 186 -20.76 24.87 -19.65
N ASN A 187 -20.52 26.18 -19.61
CA ASN A 187 -20.82 27.11 -18.54
C ASN A 187 -22.35 27.14 -18.28
N PRO A 188 -22.89 26.54 -17.19
CA PRO A 188 -24.34 26.50 -16.97
C PRO A 188 -24.88 27.80 -16.36
N LEU A 189 -24.03 28.80 -16.11
CA LEU A 189 -24.39 29.99 -15.32
C LEU A 189 -24.29 31.32 -16.08
N GLY A 190 -24.02 31.30 -17.38
CA GLY A 190 -24.27 32.46 -18.25
C GLY A 190 -23.58 33.77 -17.83
N PHE A 191 -22.39 33.69 -17.23
CA PHE A 191 -21.55 34.86 -16.98
C PHE A 191 -20.35 34.84 -17.93
N LEU A 192 -20.38 35.81 -18.85
CA LEU A 192 -19.37 36.27 -19.81
C LEU A 192 -19.02 35.33 -20.98
N GLN A 193 -19.49 35.77 -22.15
CA GLN A 193 -18.96 35.53 -23.49
C GLN A 193 -17.79 36.52 -23.73
N ASP A 194 -16.79 36.11 -24.52
CA ASP A 194 -15.48 36.76 -24.81
C ASP A 194 -14.45 36.72 -23.67
N SER A 195 -13.21 36.26 -23.84
CA SER A 195 -12.44 35.77 -24.99
C SER A 195 -11.35 34.82 -24.45
N GLY A 196 -11.04 33.75 -25.18
CA GLY A 196 -10.08 32.74 -24.75
C GLY A 196 -8.66 33.29 -24.57
N GLU A 197 -8.14 33.23 -23.35
CA GLU A 197 -6.72 33.36 -23.01
C GLU A 197 -6.52 32.74 -21.61
N THR A 198 -6.25 31.44 -21.57
CA THR A 198 -6.10 30.64 -20.35
C THR A 198 -4.62 30.51 -19.92
N VAL A 199 -4.39 30.65 -18.61
CA VAL A 199 -3.25 30.12 -17.82
C VAL A 199 -1.90 30.86 -17.87
N GLU A 200 -1.55 31.64 -18.90
CA GLU A 200 -0.24 32.35 -18.92
C GLU A 200 -0.21 33.71 -18.18
N ASN A 201 -1.34 34.36 -17.92
CA ASN A 201 -1.37 35.69 -17.27
C ASN A 201 -1.26 35.66 -15.73
N PHE A 202 -1.26 34.49 -15.10
CA PHE A 202 -1.15 34.38 -13.64
C PHE A 202 0.24 34.79 -13.11
N SER A 203 1.29 34.67 -13.93
CA SER A 203 2.64 35.14 -13.55
C SER A 203 2.78 36.67 -13.62
N LYS A 204 2.09 37.32 -14.57
CA LYS A 204 2.21 38.77 -14.81
C LYS A 204 1.38 39.61 -13.83
N GLU A 205 0.23 39.12 -13.38
CA GLU A 205 -0.56 39.81 -12.34
C GLU A 205 0.07 39.71 -10.94
N VAL A 206 0.83 38.64 -10.65
CA VAL A 206 1.59 38.50 -9.40
C VAL A 206 2.74 39.51 -9.33
N ASP A 207 3.34 39.89 -10.46
CA ASP A 207 4.36 40.93 -10.51
C ASP A 207 3.76 42.35 -10.41
N CYS A 208 2.57 42.59 -11.00
CA CYS A 208 1.80 43.83 -10.79
C CYS A 208 1.34 44.02 -9.32
N LEU A 209 1.03 42.92 -8.62
CA LEU A 209 0.73 42.91 -7.18
C LEU A 209 1.96 43.25 -6.32
N LYS A 210 3.18 42.88 -6.73
CA LYS A 210 4.42 43.27 -6.03
C LYS A 210 4.71 44.78 -6.16
N GLU A 211 4.40 45.38 -7.31
CA GLU A 211 4.63 46.82 -7.57
C GLU A 211 3.65 47.72 -6.82
N ASN A 212 2.35 47.36 -6.80
CA ASN A 212 1.35 48.12 -6.05
C ASN A 212 1.59 48.06 -4.52
N MET A 213 2.14 46.96 -4.01
CA MET A 213 2.51 46.82 -2.59
C MET A 213 3.81 47.55 -2.20
N ARG A 214 4.72 47.84 -3.15
CA ARG A 214 5.90 48.70 -2.91
C ARG A 214 5.51 50.18 -2.77
N ASN A 215 4.49 50.62 -3.51
CA ASN A 215 4.06 52.01 -3.52
C ASN A 215 3.31 52.42 -2.23
N GLU A 216 2.64 51.48 -1.55
CA GLU A 216 2.03 51.72 -0.22
C GLU A 216 3.09 51.88 0.90
N LEU A 217 4.29 51.29 0.74
CA LEU A 217 5.41 51.46 1.68
C LEU A 217 6.11 52.82 1.56
N ALA A 218 6.06 53.46 0.39
CA ALA A 218 6.69 54.77 0.15
C ALA A 218 5.90 55.94 0.77
N HIS A 219 4.58 55.80 0.94
CA HIS A 219 3.73 56.86 1.51
C HIS A 219 3.61 56.82 3.05
N SER A 220 4.23 55.85 3.73
CA SER A 220 4.17 55.69 5.19
C SER A 220 5.47 56.09 5.94
N CYS A 221 6.53 56.46 5.25
CA CYS A 221 7.79 56.91 5.87
C CYS A 221 8.02 58.41 5.61
N GLY A 222 7.33 59.24 6.38
CA GLY A 222 7.65 60.65 6.54
C GLY A 222 8.31 60.90 7.90
N GLU A 223 9.50 61.50 7.85
CA GLU A 223 10.28 62.10 8.95
C GLU A 223 11.26 61.22 9.75
N ASN A 224 12.52 61.31 9.29
CA ASN A 224 13.76 61.08 10.03
C ASN A 224 13.79 61.86 11.36
N ARG A 225 13.95 61.17 12.49
CA ARG A 225 14.84 61.64 13.58
C ARG A 225 15.61 60.47 14.18
N VAL A 226 16.91 60.54 13.99
CA VAL A 226 17.95 59.74 14.63
C VAL A 226 17.97 60.09 16.13
N PHE A 227 17.88 59.09 17.00
CA PHE A 227 18.48 59.16 18.33
C PHE A 227 19.01 57.78 18.73
N ASP A 228 20.34 57.72 18.81
CA ASP A 228 21.15 56.71 19.46
C ASP A 228 21.10 56.95 20.99
N CYS A 229 21.04 55.88 21.81
CA CYS A 229 21.81 55.77 23.05
C CYS A 229 21.56 54.46 23.82
N ARG A 230 22.68 53.95 24.31
CA ARG A 230 22.90 52.84 25.26
C ARG A 230 22.37 53.12 26.69
N SER A 231 22.13 52.01 27.39
CA SER A 231 22.31 51.70 28.83
C SER A 231 22.18 52.78 29.92
N ASP A 232 21.32 52.45 30.90
CA ASP A 232 21.44 52.63 32.37
C ASP A 232 20.32 53.45 33.03
N LEU A 233 19.51 52.80 33.87
CA LEU A 233 19.29 53.09 35.31
C LEU A 233 17.99 52.50 35.87
N ILE A 234 18.10 52.13 37.15
CA ILE A 234 17.14 51.45 38.04
C ILE A 234 16.22 52.46 38.74
N ASP A 235 15.03 51.98 39.12
CA ASP A 235 14.05 52.49 40.10
C ASP A 235 13.31 53.81 39.85
N SER A 236 11.98 53.71 39.67
CA SER A 236 11.00 53.97 40.75
C SER A 236 9.55 53.86 40.23
N GLY A 237 8.66 53.37 41.09
CA GLY A 237 7.36 52.81 40.76
C GLY A 237 6.34 53.73 40.07
N GLY A 238 5.54 53.10 39.21
CA GLY A 238 4.34 53.65 38.61
C GLY A 238 3.70 52.64 37.66
N SER A 239 2.53 52.12 38.01
CA SER A 239 1.72 51.19 37.20
C SER A 239 1.47 51.74 35.79
N CYS A 240 1.94 51.02 34.75
CA CYS A 240 1.57 51.26 33.35
C CYS A 240 1.43 49.92 32.60
N ASP A 241 0.35 49.81 31.81
CA ASP A 241 -0.15 48.66 31.06
C ASP A 241 0.90 47.84 30.26
N VAL A 242 0.97 46.53 30.57
CA VAL A 242 1.86 45.54 29.91
C VAL A 242 1.30 45.00 28.57
N ASN A 243 0.07 45.32 28.19
CA ASN A 243 -0.62 44.66 27.06
C ASN A 243 -0.29 45.20 25.64
N ILE A 244 0.35 46.35 25.51
CA ILE A 244 0.59 46.99 24.19
C ILE A 244 2.00 46.65 23.65
N TYR A 245 3.00 46.52 24.53
CA TYR A 245 4.37 46.16 24.13
C TYR A 245 4.53 44.66 23.81
N GLY A 246 3.84 43.77 24.53
CA GLY A 246 3.85 42.33 24.25
C GLY A 246 3.26 41.95 22.88
N ARG A 247 2.23 42.67 22.41
CA ARG A 247 1.64 42.49 21.07
C ARG A 247 2.57 42.96 19.94
N ARG A 248 3.30 44.06 20.12
CA ARG A 248 4.24 44.56 19.08
C ARG A 248 5.49 43.67 18.95
N LEU A 249 6.03 43.17 20.05
CA LEU A 249 7.19 42.26 20.04
C LEU A 249 6.87 40.90 19.41
N THR A 250 5.68 40.35 19.65
CA THR A 250 5.20 39.12 18.99
C THR A 250 5.04 39.32 17.48
N THR A 251 4.43 40.42 17.03
CA THR A 251 4.29 40.72 15.59
C THR A 251 5.63 40.93 14.87
N VAL A 252 6.64 41.50 15.54
CA VAL A 252 7.99 41.68 14.97
C VAL A 252 8.74 40.35 14.87
N HIS A 253 8.68 39.51 15.91
CA HIS A 253 9.26 38.16 15.88
C HIS A 253 8.60 37.27 14.82
N GLN A 254 7.27 37.36 14.67
CA GLN A 254 6.50 36.61 13.67
C GLN A 254 6.76 37.09 12.22
N LYS A 255 6.96 38.39 12.00
CA LYS A 255 7.40 38.93 10.70
C LYS A 255 8.80 38.46 10.32
N ALA A 256 9.71 38.32 11.29
CA ALA A 256 11.05 37.76 11.05
C ALA A 256 10.98 36.29 10.64
N ILE A 257 10.13 35.48 11.30
CA ILE A 257 9.90 34.07 10.94
C ILE A 257 9.31 33.94 9.53
N PHE A 258 8.34 34.79 9.17
CA PHE A 258 7.78 34.81 7.80
C PHE A 258 8.85 35.13 6.75
N ASN A 259 9.72 36.09 7.03
CA ASN A 259 10.82 36.43 6.12
C ASN A 259 11.83 35.28 6.00
N ASP A 260 12.12 34.54 7.07
CA ASP A 260 12.96 33.32 7.02
C ASP A 260 12.32 32.18 6.21
N ILE A 261 11.00 32.03 6.25
CA ILE A 261 10.26 31.06 5.41
C ILE A 261 10.46 31.38 3.93
N VAL A 262 10.36 32.66 3.55
CA VAL A 262 10.54 33.11 2.17
C VAL A 262 12.01 33.05 1.73
N LYS A 263 12.95 33.31 2.64
CA LYS A 263 14.40 33.32 2.33
C LYS A 263 14.97 31.92 2.13
N ASN A 264 14.62 30.98 3.02
CA ASN A 264 15.15 29.61 2.96
C ASN A 264 14.66 28.80 1.73
N GLN A 265 13.62 29.26 1.03
CA GLN A 265 13.12 28.62 -0.21
C GLN A 265 13.68 29.25 -1.51
N LEU A 266 14.34 30.41 -1.42
CA LEU A 266 15.01 31.05 -2.56
C LEU A 266 16.45 30.55 -2.74
N ASP A 267 17.10 30.10 -1.67
CA ASP A 267 18.50 29.67 -1.70
C ASP A 267 18.71 28.23 -2.24
N ASP A 268 17.67 27.41 -2.38
CA ASP A 268 17.78 26.01 -2.84
C ASP A 268 17.64 25.83 -4.37
N ARG A 269 17.67 26.93 -5.15
CA ARG A 269 17.57 26.93 -6.62
C ARG A 269 18.76 27.58 -7.34
N GLY A 270 19.94 27.58 -6.72
CA GLY A 270 21.18 28.07 -7.32
C GLY A 270 22.31 27.06 -7.21
N GLY A 271 22.42 26.13 -8.17
CA GLY A 271 23.53 25.19 -8.22
C GLY A 271 24.86 25.88 -8.55
N LYS A 272 25.87 25.67 -7.70
CA LYS A 272 27.28 25.57 -8.09
C LYS A 272 27.97 24.51 -7.22
N ILE A 273 28.50 23.49 -7.90
CA ILE A 273 29.34 22.44 -7.34
C ILE A 273 30.75 23.02 -7.20
N GLU A 274 31.27 23.10 -5.98
CA GLU A 274 32.71 23.12 -5.73
C GLU A 274 33.10 22.04 -4.73
N VAL A 275 34.19 21.36 -5.06
CA VAL A 275 34.75 20.20 -4.39
C VAL A 275 35.72 20.66 -3.30
N GLY A 276 35.58 20.15 -2.08
CA GLY A 276 36.64 20.30 -1.06
C GLY A 276 36.25 19.92 0.38
N GLY A 277 36.65 18.71 0.80
CA GLY A 277 37.27 18.43 2.12
C GLY A 277 36.51 18.66 3.44
N SER A 278 36.14 17.53 4.09
CA SER A 278 36.29 17.29 5.54
C SER A 278 35.55 18.17 6.55
N SER A 279 34.36 17.72 7.00
CA SER A 279 34.05 17.40 8.41
C SER A 279 32.56 17.00 8.52
N LYS A 280 32.30 15.77 8.98
CA LYS A 280 30.95 15.23 9.15
C LYS A 280 30.34 15.79 10.44
N GLU A 281 29.63 16.90 10.34
CA GLU A 281 28.48 17.15 11.23
C GLU A 281 27.22 16.58 10.57
N LYS A 282 26.56 15.67 11.29
CA LYS A 282 25.26 15.11 10.90
C LYS A 282 24.25 16.26 10.80
N LYS A 283 23.89 16.69 9.59
CA LYS A 283 22.62 17.41 9.37
C LYS A 283 21.49 16.49 9.84
N LYS A 284 20.86 16.85 10.97
CA LYS A 284 19.56 16.31 11.39
C LYS A 284 18.59 16.42 10.22
N GLY A 285 17.87 15.34 9.93
CA GLY A 285 16.98 15.20 8.79
C GLY A 285 16.10 16.42 8.58
N ALA A 286 16.21 17.00 7.39
CA ALA A 286 15.37 18.09 6.94
C ALA A 286 13.93 17.58 6.82
N PHE A 287 13.00 18.29 7.44
CA PHE A 287 11.58 18.01 7.51
C PHE A 287 10.91 18.48 6.21
N PRO A 288 10.24 17.63 5.40
CA PRO A 288 9.44 18.09 4.27
C PRO A 288 8.16 18.83 4.71
N ALA A 289 7.74 18.66 5.98
CA ALA A 289 6.55 19.26 6.57
C ALA A 289 6.84 20.55 7.39
N ASP A 290 7.89 21.30 7.03
CA ASP A 290 8.41 22.41 7.85
C ASP A 290 7.33 23.49 8.08
N SER A 291 6.42 23.63 7.12
CA SER A 291 5.27 24.53 7.20
C SER A 291 4.25 24.11 8.26
N VAL A 292 3.89 22.81 8.34
CA VAL A 292 2.94 22.31 9.36
C VAL A 292 3.49 22.53 10.76
N ARG A 293 4.77 22.21 10.98
CA ARG A 293 5.44 22.44 12.26
C ARG A 293 5.49 23.91 12.63
N LYS A 294 5.88 24.80 11.70
CA LYS A 294 5.94 26.25 11.94
C LYS A 294 4.57 26.81 12.31
N VAL A 295 3.52 26.44 11.57
CA VAL A 295 2.14 26.86 11.90
C VAL A 295 1.78 26.38 13.31
N PHE A 296 2.02 25.11 13.62
CA PHE A 296 1.73 24.53 14.95
C PHE A 296 2.49 25.23 16.08
N GLU A 297 3.76 25.58 15.88
CA GLU A 297 4.60 26.30 16.84
C GLU A 297 4.09 27.73 17.09
N THR A 298 3.58 28.40 16.07
CA THR A 298 3.00 29.75 16.18
C THR A 298 1.60 29.79 16.79
N MET A 299 0.89 28.66 16.87
CA MET A 299 -0.46 28.60 17.45
C MET A 299 -0.40 28.74 18.99
N PRO A 300 -1.06 29.76 19.57
CA PRO A 300 -1.05 29.98 21.03
C PRO A 300 -1.91 28.97 21.78
N VAL A 301 -2.94 28.43 21.13
CA VAL A 301 -3.83 27.39 21.64
C VAL A 301 -3.84 26.26 20.63
N ARG A 302 -3.67 25.03 21.10
CA ARG A 302 -3.66 23.81 20.30
C ARG A 302 -4.73 22.87 20.82
N ASP A 303 -5.53 22.31 19.92
CA ASP A 303 -6.57 21.34 20.27
C ASP A 303 -6.19 19.94 19.78
N VAL A 304 -7.08 18.97 20.02
CA VAL A 304 -6.89 17.58 19.59
C VAL A 304 -6.66 17.50 18.08
N VAL A 305 -7.30 18.35 17.27
CA VAL A 305 -7.15 18.37 15.81
C VAL A 305 -5.76 18.85 15.40
N SER A 306 -5.24 19.90 16.05
CA SER A 306 -3.87 20.38 15.82
C SER A 306 -2.86 19.26 16.09
N TRP A 307 -2.99 18.58 17.24
CA TRP A 307 -2.10 17.47 17.62
C TRP A 307 -2.23 16.26 16.70
N ASN A 308 -3.45 15.86 16.34
CA ASN A 308 -3.71 14.76 15.41
C ASN A 308 -3.07 15.00 14.04
N THR A 309 -3.06 16.25 13.57
CA THR A 309 -2.42 16.61 12.30
C THR A 309 -0.89 16.44 12.36
N VAL A 310 -0.26 16.81 13.49
CA VAL A 310 1.18 16.62 13.69
C VAL A 310 1.54 15.14 13.84
N ILE A 311 0.78 14.40 14.66
CA ILE A 311 1.00 12.96 14.89
C ILE A 311 0.85 12.19 13.58
N GLY A 312 -0.25 12.39 12.85
CA GLY A 312 -0.48 11.74 11.56
C GLY A 312 0.62 12.09 10.55
N GLY A 313 0.99 13.36 10.46
CA GLY A 313 2.08 13.80 9.57
C GLY A 313 3.44 13.17 9.93
N HIS A 314 3.76 12.98 11.21
CA HIS A 314 4.98 12.28 11.61
C HIS A 314 4.95 10.80 11.22
N VAL A 315 3.81 10.12 11.41
CA VAL A 315 3.63 8.71 11.06
C VAL A 315 3.75 8.49 9.55
N GLU A 316 3.07 9.31 8.74
CA GLU A 316 3.12 9.23 7.27
C GLU A 316 4.54 9.42 6.72
N ASN A 317 5.40 10.15 7.43
CA ASN A 317 6.78 10.40 7.04
C ASN A 317 7.80 9.45 7.71
N GLY A 318 7.35 8.41 8.42
CA GLY A 318 8.23 7.45 9.10
C GLY A 318 8.98 8.00 10.33
N MET A 319 8.59 9.18 10.84
CA MET A 319 9.16 9.80 12.04
C MET A 319 8.46 9.29 13.30
N HIS A 320 8.67 8.01 13.56
CA HIS A 320 7.90 7.27 14.57
C HIS A 320 8.18 7.75 16.01
N GLU A 321 9.42 8.13 16.33
CA GLU A 321 9.78 8.64 17.65
C GLU A 321 9.10 9.98 17.92
N GLU A 322 9.12 10.88 16.94
CA GLU A 322 8.49 12.19 17.00
C GLU A 322 6.96 12.08 17.13
N ALA A 323 6.33 11.14 16.43
CA ALA A 323 4.90 10.87 16.57
C ALA A 323 4.52 10.45 18.01
N LEU A 324 5.30 9.55 18.61
CA LEU A 324 5.08 9.08 19.98
C LEU A 324 5.38 10.18 21.02
N LEU A 325 6.39 11.01 20.77
CA LEU A 325 6.68 12.20 21.58
C LEU A 325 5.52 13.19 21.51
N ALA A 326 5.00 13.50 20.31
CA ALA A 326 3.87 14.39 20.14
C ALA A 326 2.61 13.89 20.87
N LEU A 327 2.32 12.59 20.82
CA LEU A 327 1.22 11.98 21.59
C LEU A 327 1.42 12.14 23.12
N ARG A 328 2.66 12.02 23.59
CA ARG A 328 3.00 12.23 25.01
C ARG A 328 2.87 13.70 25.42
N GLU A 329 3.33 14.63 24.61
CA GLU A 329 3.22 16.07 24.86
C GLU A 329 1.76 16.54 24.82
N MET A 330 0.93 15.97 23.95
CA MET A 330 -0.53 16.18 23.97
C MET A 330 -1.11 15.81 25.35
N GLY A 331 -0.73 14.66 25.90
CA GLY A 331 -1.13 14.25 27.25
C GLY A 331 -0.64 15.20 28.35
N LYS A 332 0.61 15.69 28.26
CA LYS A 332 1.16 16.68 29.21
C LYS A 332 0.46 18.05 29.11
N ALA A 333 -0.08 18.39 27.95
CA ALA A 333 -0.91 19.57 27.75
C ALA A 333 -2.34 19.41 28.29
N ASN A 334 -2.61 18.35 29.08
CA ASN A 334 -3.93 17.99 29.63
C ASN A 334 -5.00 17.73 28.55
N LEU A 335 -4.59 17.37 27.33
CA LEU A 335 -5.49 16.92 26.28
C LEU A 335 -5.52 15.39 26.25
N LYS A 336 -6.73 14.81 26.22
CA LYS A 336 -6.89 13.36 26.13
C LYS A 336 -6.82 12.94 24.66
N PRO A 337 -5.96 11.98 24.29
CA PRO A 337 -5.97 11.35 22.97
C PRO A 337 -7.36 10.78 22.66
N ASP A 338 -7.84 11.02 21.45
CA ASP A 338 -9.09 10.43 20.95
C ASP A 338 -8.82 9.14 20.17
N SER A 339 -9.88 8.48 19.68
CA SER A 339 -9.75 7.25 18.90
C SER A 339 -8.88 7.46 17.64
N PHE A 340 -8.92 8.64 17.03
CA PHE A 340 -8.08 8.98 15.88
C PHE A 340 -6.61 9.15 16.26
N SER A 341 -6.29 9.85 17.37
CA SER A 341 -4.92 10.00 17.89
C SER A 341 -4.26 8.63 18.09
N LEU A 342 -5.00 7.72 18.74
CA LEU A 342 -4.51 6.40 19.08
C LEU A 342 -4.40 5.49 17.85
N SER A 343 -5.40 5.53 16.95
CA SER A 343 -5.37 4.77 15.70
C SER A 343 -4.20 5.18 14.80
N SER A 344 -3.83 6.46 14.81
CA SER A 344 -2.72 7.00 14.01
C SER A 344 -1.36 6.43 14.43
N VAL A 345 -1.16 6.08 15.71
CA VAL A 345 0.14 5.58 16.21
C VAL A 345 0.24 4.05 16.22
N LEU A 346 -0.88 3.31 16.13
CA LEU A 346 -0.87 1.84 16.10
C LEU A 346 -0.02 1.22 14.97
N PRO A 347 0.01 1.77 13.74
CA PRO A 347 0.88 1.31 12.66
C PRO A 347 2.37 1.30 13.03
N ILE A 348 2.81 2.21 13.90
CA ILE A 348 4.20 2.24 14.40
C ILE A 348 4.53 0.91 15.07
N PHE A 349 3.66 0.44 15.96
CA PHE A 349 3.89 -0.79 16.70
C PHE A 349 3.76 -2.03 15.82
N ALA A 350 2.90 -2.00 14.81
CA ALA A 350 2.81 -3.03 13.78
C ALA A 350 4.14 -3.19 13.03
N GLN A 351 4.72 -2.08 12.58
CA GLN A 351 5.97 -2.05 11.81
C GLN A 351 7.18 -2.55 12.61
N TYR A 352 7.26 -2.21 13.91
CA TYR A 352 8.34 -2.67 14.79
C TYR A 352 8.02 -3.99 15.52
N VAL A 353 6.87 -4.60 15.25
CA VAL A 353 6.40 -5.84 15.90
C VAL A 353 6.35 -5.69 17.45
N ASP A 354 6.06 -4.48 17.94
CA ASP A 354 5.99 -4.17 19.37
C ASP A 354 4.55 -4.29 19.90
N PHE A 355 4.07 -5.52 19.96
CA PHE A 355 2.71 -5.80 20.47
C PHE A 355 2.54 -5.43 21.96
N MET A 356 3.64 -5.25 22.72
CA MET A 356 3.57 -4.85 24.13
C MET A 356 3.14 -3.39 24.23
N LYS A 357 3.73 -2.50 23.43
CA LYS A 357 3.25 -1.11 23.31
C LYS A 357 1.86 -1.03 22.70
N GLY A 358 1.55 -1.88 21.71
CA GLY A 358 0.19 -2.04 21.20
C GLY A 358 -0.83 -2.39 22.31
N LYS A 359 -0.46 -3.27 23.26
CA LYS A 359 -1.29 -3.60 24.43
C LYS A 359 -1.46 -2.45 25.42
N GLU A 360 -0.45 -1.59 25.60
CA GLU A 360 -0.60 -0.39 26.44
C GLU A 360 -1.67 0.54 25.86
N ILE A 361 -1.65 0.76 24.54
CA ILE A 361 -2.69 1.53 23.84
C ILE A 361 -4.04 0.84 23.94
N HIS A 362 -4.14 -0.46 23.63
CA HIS A 362 -5.38 -1.22 23.75
C HIS A 362 -5.97 -1.14 25.17
N GLY A 363 -5.15 -1.30 26.22
CA GLY A 363 -5.60 -1.12 27.61
C GLY A 363 -6.01 0.33 27.93
N TYR A 364 -5.45 1.34 27.26
CA TYR A 364 -5.96 2.71 27.34
C TYR A 364 -7.34 2.83 26.68
N THR A 365 -7.56 2.22 25.51
CA THR A 365 -8.85 2.28 24.80
C THR A 365 -10.00 1.73 25.64
N ILE A 366 -9.82 0.56 26.26
CA ILE A 366 -10.83 -0.07 27.12
C ILE A 366 -11.12 0.80 28.34
N ARG A 367 -10.09 1.35 29.00
CA ARG A 367 -10.28 2.20 30.20
C ARG A 367 -11.00 3.52 29.92
N HIS A 368 -11.00 3.98 28.67
CA HIS A 368 -11.61 5.25 28.27
C HIS A 368 -12.87 5.06 27.42
N GLY A 369 -13.35 3.82 27.24
CA GLY A 369 -14.59 3.52 26.50
C GLY A 369 -14.47 3.71 24.99
N PHE A 370 -13.27 3.55 24.42
CA PHE A 370 -13.05 3.57 22.97
C PHE A 370 -13.13 2.17 22.33
N ASP A 371 -13.37 1.11 23.11
CA ASP A 371 -13.45 -0.27 22.65
C ASP A 371 -14.67 -0.55 21.74
N GLU A 372 -15.68 0.32 21.76
CA GLU A 372 -16.82 0.29 20.83
C GLU A 372 -16.55 1.08 19.52
N ASP A 373 -15.46 1.86 19.44
CA ASP A 373 -15.15 2.68 18.26
C ASP A 373 -14.58 1.80 17.12
N ILE A 374 -15.25 1.85 15.96
CA ILE A 374 -14.94 1.01 14.80
C ILE A 374 -13.55 1.31 14.21
N PHE A 375 -13.11 2.57 14.25
CA PHE A 375 -11.82 2.97 13.68
C PHE A 375 -10.68 2.36 14.48
N ILE A 376 -10.72 2.51 15.81
CA ILE A 376 -9.66 1.98 16.66
C ILE A 376 -9.69 0.46 16.74
N SER A 377 -10.89 -0.15 16.72
CA SER A 377 -11.04 -1.60 16.62
C SER A 377 -10.34 -2.15 15.36
N SER A 378 -10.59 -1.54 14.21
CA SER A 378 -9.95 -1.92 12.93
C SER A 378 -8.43 -1.76 12.97
N SER A 379 -7.92 -0.65 13.52
CA SER A 379 -6.49 -0.42 13.67
C SER A 379 -5.83 -1.39 14.66
N LEU A 380 -6.52 -1.80 15.73
CA LEU A 380 -6.03 -2.81 16.68
C LEU A 380 -5.98 -4.20 16.06
N ILE A 381 -7.00 -4.58 15.27
CA ILE A 381 -7.03 -5.84 14.50
C ILE A 381 -5.80 -5.93 13.60
N ASP A 382 -5.55 -4.87 12.82
CA ASP A 382 -4.40 -4.79 11.91
C ASP A 382 -3.07 -4.83 12.67
N MET A 383 -2.93 -4.04 13.74
CA MET A 383 -1.70 -4.01 14.55
C MET A 383 -1.36 -5.39 15.12
N TYR A 384 -2.34 -6.09 15.73
CA TYR A 384 -2.10 -7.43 16.25
C TYR A 384 -1.78 -8.44 15.14
N ALA A 385 -2.47 -8.37 14.00
CA ALA A 385 -2.20 -9.25 12.87
C ALA A 385 -0.79 -9.07 12.31
N ASN A 386 -0.35 -7.83 12.11
CA ASN A 386 1.00 -7.48 11.66
C ASN A 386 2.08 -7.83 12.71
N CYS A 387 1.72 -7.87 13.99
CA CYS A 387 2.57 -8.42 15.04
C CYS A 387 2.56 -9.96 15.14
N THR A 388 2.00 -10.69 14.16
CA THR A 388 1.83 -12.15 14.16
C THR A 388 0.98 -12.70 15.32
N ARG A 389 0.18 -11.85 15.97
CA ARG A 389 -0.71 -12.18 17.09
C ARG A 389 -2.14 -12.39 16.58
N LEU A 390 -2.33 -13.32 15.64
CA LEU A 390 -3.64 -13.58 15.01
C LEU A 390 -4.78 -13.85 16.00
N GLU A 391 -4.51 -14.58 17.08
CA GLU A 391 -5.52 -14.88 18.09
C GLU A 391 -6.01 -13.61 18.81
N ASP A 392 -5.10 -12.68 19.13
CA ASP A 392 -5.47 -11.40 19.77
C ASP A 392 -6.24 -10.52 18.76
N SER A 393 -5.83 -10.52 17.49
CA SER A 393 -6.54 -9.84 16.39
C SER A 393 -7.97 -10.38 16.23
N TYR A 394 -8.15 -11.70 16.21
CA TYR A 394 -9.45 -12.34 16.13
C TYR A 394 -10.33 -12.05 17.35
N ARG A 395 -9.75 -11.95 18.55
CA ARG A 395 -10.48 -11.55 19.76
C ARG A 395 -11.01 -10.13 19.67
N VAL A 396 -10.19 -9.17 19.26
CA VAL A 396 -10.64 -7.78 19.05
C VAL A 396 -11.77 -7.72 18.04
N PHE A 397 -11.61 -8.42 16.91
CA PHE A 397 -12.66 -8.50 15.89
C PHE A 397 -13.94 -9.10 16.45
N SER A 398 -13.86 -10.25 17.12
CA SER A 398 -15.03 -10.97 17.65
C SER A 398 -15.79 -10.13 18.68
N LEU A 399 -15.08 -9.48 19.59
CA LEU A 399 -15.65 -8.65 20.66
C LEU A 399 -16.19 -7.30 20.17
N SER A 400 -15.78 -6.83 18.99
CA SER A 400 -16.27 -5.57 18.44
C SER A 400 -17.78 -5.61 18.19
N PRO A 401 -18.57 -4.68 18.76
CA PRO A 401 -20.04 -4.69 18.64
C PRO A 401 -20.51 -4.38 17.21
N HIS A 402 -19.73 -3.60 16.46
CA HIS A 402 -20.02 -3.21 15.09
C HIS A 402 -18.85 -3.56 14.18
N LYS A 403 -19.13 -4.33 13.13
CA LYS A 403 -18.15 -4.76 12.14
C LYS A 403 -18.54 -4.18 10.79
N ASP A 404 -17.69 -3.33 10.24
CA ASP A 404 -17.86 -2.74 8.93
C ASP A 404 -16.93 -3.40 7.91
N SER A 405 -16.99 -2.96 6.64
CA SER A 405 -16.10 -3.49 5.61
C SER A 405 -14.61 -3.35 5.97
N VAL A 406 -14.22 -2.34 6.76
CA VAL A 406 -12.80 -2.13 7.10
C VAL A 406 -12.34 -3.22 8.06
N SER A 407 -13.06 -3.46 9.16
CA SER A 407 -12.67 -4.46 10.15
C SER A 407 -12.67 -5.90 9.59
N TRP A 408 -13.64 -6.24 8.73
CA TRP A 408 -13.64 -7.51 7.98
C TRP A 408 -12.42 -7.65 7.08
N ASN A 409 -12.06 -6.61 6.33
CA ASN A 409 -10.90 -6.64 5.45
C ASN A 409 -9.59 -6.73 6.25
N SER A 410 -9.47 -6.05 7.39
CA SER A 410 -8.30 -6.12 8.27
C SER A 410 -8.08 -7.53 8.81
N ILE A 411 -9.12 -8.21 9.32
CA ILE A 411 -8.96 -9.58 9.84
C ILE A 411 -8.69 -10.59 8.72
N ILE A 412 -9.35 -10.45 7.56
CA ILE A 412 -9.12 -11.31 6.39
C ILE A 412 -7.67 -11.16 5.90
N ALA A 413 -7.22 -9.93 5.67
CA ALA A 413 -5.84 -9.64 5.26
C ALA A 413 -4.85 -10.18 6.28
N GLY A 414 -5.09 -9.94 7.58
CA GLY A 414 -4.27 -10.45 8.66
C GLY A 414 -4.13 -11.97 8.63
N CYS A 415 -5.24 -12.71 8.48
CA CYS A 415 -5.21 -14.17 8.35
C CYS A 415 -4.38 -14.62 7.15
N VAL A 416 -4.60 -14.02 5.98
CA VAL A 416 -3.92 -14.40 4.72
C VAL A 416 -2.43 -14.11 4.78
N GLN A 417 -2.01 -12.94 5.28
CA GLN A 417 -0.61 -12.55 5.43
C GLN A 417 0.15 -13.45 6.41
N ASN A 418 -0.53 -13.94 7.45
CA ASN A 418 0.04 -14.85 8.43
C ASN A 418 -0.13 -16.35 8.05
N GLY A 419 -0.47 -16.66 6.79
CA GLY A 419 -0.55 -18.02 6.27
C GLY A 419 -1.78 -18.83 6.68
N SER A 420 -2.74 -18.22 7.39
CA SER A 420 -4.01 -18.84 7.79
C SER A 420 -5.06 -18.72 6.68
N PHE A 421 -4.75 -19.26 5.50
CA PHE A 421 -5.54 -19.08 4.27
C PHE A 421 -6.98 -19.61 4.38
N ASP A 422 -7.19 -20.79 4.97
CA ASP A 422 -8.52 -21.38 5.17
C ASP A 422 -9.41 -20.50 6.06
N ASN A 423 -8.85 -19.94 7.14
CA ASN A 423 -9.56 -19.01 8.02
C ASN A 423 -9.90 -17.71 7.29
N GLY A 424 -8.99 -17.20 6.44
CA GLY A 424 -9.27 -16.05 5.57
C GLY A 424 -10.46 -16.30 4.64
N LEU A 425 -10.50 -17.45 3.97
CA LEU A 425 -11.63 -17.87 3.13
C LEU A 425 -12.93 -18.03 3.92
N LYS A 426 -12.86 -18.59 5.14
CA LYS A 426 -14.00 -18.71 6.04
C LYS A 426 -14.56 -17.34 6.44
N LEU A 427 -13.70 -16.42 6.87
CA LEU A 427 -14.08 -15.05 7.25
C LEU A 427 -14.68 -14.28 6.07
N PHE A 428 -14.16 -14.46 4.85
CA PHE A 428 -14.76 -13.84 3.66
C PHE A 428 -16.17 -14.37 3.38
N ARG A 429 -16.43 -15.67 3.61
CA ARG A 429 -17.80 -16.21 3.52
C ARG A 429 -18.70 -15.66 4.62
N GLU A 430 -18.19 -15.52 5.84
CA GLU A 430 -18.93 -14.92 6.95
C GLU A 430 -19.27 -13.44 6.69
N MET A 431 -18.35 -12.67 6.10
CA MET A 431 -18.61 -11.30 5.63
C MET A 431 -19.79 -11.26 4.66
N LEU A 432 -19.82 -12.17 3.68
CA LEU A 432 -20.94 -12.28 2.72
C LEU A 432 -22.25 -12.71 3.39
N MET A 433 -22.20 -13.66 4.34
CA MET A 433 -23.39 -14.11 5.08
C MET A 433 -23.93 -13.04 6.04
N ALA A 434 -23.09 -12.11 6.47
CA ALA A 434 -23.46 -10.94 7.26
C ALA A 434 -23.98 -9.77 6.41
N ASP A 435 -24.24 -9.99 5.12
CA ASP A 435 -24.67 -8.98 4.14
C ASP A 435 -23.74 -7.75 4.05
N ILE A 436 -22.45 -7.93 4.38
CA ILE A 436 -21.44 -6.88 4.20
C ILE A 436 -20.88 -6.98 2.79
N GLU A 437 -21.12 -5.95 1.98
CA GLU A 437 -20.69 -5.91 0.60
C GLU A 437 -19.15 -5.83 0.47
N PRO A 438 -18.50 -6.74 -0.27
CA PRO A 438 -17.08 -6.66 -0.54
C PRO A 438 -16.72 -5.42 -1.37
N VAL A 439 -15.61 -4.79 -1.02
CA VAL A 439 -15.00 -3.69 -1.77
C VAL A 439 -13.73 -4.17 -2.48
N ALA A 440 -13.13 -3.33 -3.32
CA ALA A 440 -11.90 -3.68 -4.05
C ALA A 440 -10.80 -4.28 -3.14
N VAL A 441 -10.62 -3.71 -1.94
CA VAL A 441 -9.64 -4.20 -0.94
C VAL A 441 -9.96 -5.63 -0.48
N SER A 442 -11.23 -5.98 -0.33
CA SER A 442 -11.66 -7.33 0.04
C SER A 442 -11.16 -8.38 -0.94
N PHE A 443 -11.22 -8.09 -2.25
CA PHE A 443 -10.73 -8.98 -3.30
C PHE A 443 -9.21 -9.07 -3.30
N SER A 444 -8.49 -7.95 -3.19
CA SER A 444 -7.03 -7.99 -3.11
C SER A 444 -6.52 -8.74 -1.88
N SER A 445 -7.26 -8.73 -0.77
CA SER A 445 -6.91 -9.46 0.45
C SER A 445 -7.16 -10.97 0.35
N ILE A 446 -8.23 -11.40 -0.34
CA ILE A 446 -8.63 -12.81 -0.37
C ILE A 446 -8.02 -13.62 -1.52
N MET A 447 -7.69 -12.98 -2.65
CA MET A 447 -7.11 -13.65 -3.81
C MET A 447 -5.80 -14.40 -3.51
N PRO A 448 -4.87 -13.87 -2.67
CA PRO A 448 -3.67 -14.60 -2.29
C PRO A 448 -3.98 -15.93 -1.58
N ALA A 449 -5.08 -16.03 -0.81
CA ALA A 449 -5.50 -17.29 -0.21
C ALA A 449 -5.82 -18.35 -1.27
N CYS A 450 -6.53 -17.96 -2.33
CA CYS A 450 -6.83 -18.85 -3.46
C CYS A 450 -5.56 -19.25 -4.21
N ALA A 451 -4.63 -18.30 -4.39
CA ALA A 451 -3.34 -18.52 -5.03
C ALA A 451 -2.44 -19.51 -4.27
N HIS A 452 -2.44 -19.43 -2.94
CA HIS A 452 -1.67 -20.30 -2.06
C HIS A 452 -2.27 -21.70 -1.93
N LEU A 453 -3.59 -21.78 -1.75
CA LEU A 453 -4.31 -23.06 -1.65
C LEU A 453 -4.53 -23.72 -3.02
N THR A 454 -4.17 -23.04 -4.11
CA THR A 454 -4.35 -23.51 -5.50
C THR A 454 -5.81 -23.82 -5.85
N THR A 455 -6.76 -23.10 -5.25
CA THR A 455 -8.21 -23.30 -5.42
C THR A 455 -8.74 -22.50 -6.61
N LEU A 456 -8.40 -22.96 -7.83
CA LEU A 456 -8.76 -22.27 -9.08
C LEU A 456 -10.28 -22.12 -9.24
N CYS A 457 -11.07 -23.09 -8.79
CA CYS A 457 -12.53 -23.02 -8.92
C CYS A 457 -13.11 -21.85 -8.10
N LEU A 458 -12.63 -21.68 -6.86
CA LEU A 458 -13.02 -20.55 -6.02
C LEU A 458 -12.53 -19.22 -6.59
N GLY A 459 -11.29 -19.18 -7.07
CA GLY A 459 -10.75 -17.99 -7.75
C GLY A 459 -11.59 -17.56 -8.96
N LYS A 460 -12.11 -18.51 -9.76
CA LYS A 460 -13.04 -18.23 -10.86
C LYS A 460 -14.39 -17.70 -10.40
N GLN A 461 -14.93 -18.23 -9.30
CA GLN A 461 -16.19 -17.72 -8.72
C GLN A 461 -16.03 -16.27 -8.26
N LEU A 462 -14.92 -15.95 -7.58
CA LEU A 462 -14.60 -14.59 -7.18
C LEU A 462 -14.36 -13.67 -8.39
N HIS A 463 -13.66 -14.15 -9.42
CA HIS A 463 -13.48 -13.39 -10.67
C HIS A 463 -14.82 -13.05 -11.34
N GLY A 464 -15.74 -14.02 -11.41
CA GLY A 464 -17.10 -13.78 -11.92
C GLY A 464 -17.93 -12.83 -11.03
N TYR A 465 -17.65 -12.76 -9.73
CA TYR A 465 -18.24 -11.74 -8.85
C TYR A 465 -17.68 -10.35 -9.14
N ILE A 466 -16.35 -10.24 -9.28
CA ILE A 466 -15.63 -8.99 -9.59
C ILE A 466 -16.16 -8.34 -10.87
N ILE A 467 -16.28 -9.11 -11.96
CA ILE A 467 -16.80 -8.62 -13.24
C ILE A 467 -18.25 -8.13 -13.10
N ARG A 468 -19.11 -8.90 -12.43
CA ARG A 468 -20.53 -8.52 -12.24
C ARG A 468 -20.71 -7.25 -11.40
N ARG A 469 -19.73 -6.89 -10.59
CA ARG A 469 -19.74 -5.70 -9.74
C ARG A 469 -18.91 -4.54 -10.30
N GLY A 470 -18.27 -4.69 -11.46
CA GLY A 470 -17.46 -3.65 -12.08
C GLY A 470 -16.18 -3.31 -11.33
N PHE A 471 -15.55 -4.32 -10.70
CA PHE A 471 -14.26 -4.15 -10.03
C PHE A 471 -13.06 -4.55 -10.91
N ASP A 472 -13.30 -5.02 -12.14
CA ASP A 472 -12.29 -5.50 -13.08
C ASP A 472 -11.36 -4.40 -13.62
N ASP A 473 -11.81 -3.15 -13.63
CA ASP A 473 -10.98 -1.98 -13.98
C ASP A 473 -10.01 -1.56 -12.85
N ASN A 474 -10.18 -2.09 -11.64
CA ASN A 474 -9.32 -1.74 -10.51
C ASN A 474 -7.95 -2.43 -10.63
N VAL A 475 -6.88 -1.64 -10.80
CA VAL A 475 -5.49 -2.12 -10.96
C VAL A 475 -5.05 -3.09 -9.86
N TYR A 476 -5.43 -2.85 -8.60
CA TYR A 476 -5.06 -3.72 -7.48
C TYR A 476 -5.78 -5.07 -7.57
N VAL A 477 -7.09 -5.06 -7.89
CA VAL A 477 -7.88 -6.27 -8.08
C VAL A 477 -7.39 -7.07 -9.28
N ALA A 478 -7.11 -6.41 -10.40
CA ALA A 478 -6.57 -7.02 -11.61
C ALA A 478 -5.20 -7.67 -11.35
N SER A 479 -4.31 -7.00 -10.61
CA SER A 479 -2.99 -7.53 -10.24
C SER A 479 -3.11 -8.76 -9.34
N SER A 480 -4.00 -8.74 -8.34
CA SER A 480 -4.26 -9.90 -7.46
C SER A 480 -4.91 -11.07 -8.20
N LEU A 481 -5.81 -10.79 -9.16
CA LEU A 481 -6.40 -11.82 -10.03
C LEU A 481 -5.34 -12.47 -10.92
N MET A 482 -4.47 -11.66 -11.54
CA MET A 482 -3.37 -12.14 -12.37
C MET A 482 -2.45 -13.09 -11.56
N ASP A 483 -1.99 -12.68 -10.38
CA ASP A 483 -1.15 -13.50 -9.50
C ASP A 483 -1.87 -14.80 -9.09
N MET A 484 -3.16 -14.73 -8.77
CA MET A 484 -3.97 -15.91 -8.44
C MET A 484 -4.05 -16.90 -9.59
N TYR A 485 -4.35 -16.44 -10.82
CA TYR A 485 -4.41 -17.33 -11.99
C TYR A 485 -3.05 -17.94 -12.30
N ALA A 486 -1.96 -17.17 -12.23
CA ALA A 486 -0.61 -17.68 -12.43
C ALA A 486 -0.28 -18.77 -11.41
N LYS A 487 -0.45 -18.50 -10.11
CA LYS A 487 -0.18 -19.47 -9.03
C LYS A 487 -1.15 -20.65 -8.96
N CYS A 488 -2.29 -20.58 -9.65
CA CYS A 488 -3.19 -21.71 -9.88
C CYS A 488 -2.87 -22.50 -11.17
N GLY A 489 -1.74 -22.22 -11.82
CA GLY A 489 -1.29 -22.94 -13.00
C GLY A 489 -1.95 -22.48 -14.31
N ASN A 490 -2.63 -21.34 -14.35
CA ASN A 490 -3.29 -20.82 -15.56
C ASN A 490 -2.67 -19.49 -16.01
N ILE A 491 -1.45 -19.58 -16.53
CA ILE A 491 -0.68 -18.42 -17.02
C ILE A 491 -1.34 -17.71 -18.19
N LYS A 492 -2.16 -18.41 -19.00
CA LYS A 492 -2.86 -17.82 -20.15
C LYS A 492 -3.89 -16.78 -19.72
N ILE A 493 -4.67 -17.08 -18.68
CA ILE A 493 -5.64 -16.12 -18.15
C ILE A 493 -4.94 -15.00 -17.37
N ALA A 494 -3.88 -15.31 -16.63
CA ALA A 494 -3.05 -14.28 -15.99
C ALA A 494 -2.54 -13.27 -17.03
N ARG A 495 -2.03 -13.77 -18.16
CA ARG A 495 -1.58 -12.93 -19.27
C ARG A 495 -2.70 -12.11 -19.90
N TRP A 496 -3.86 -12.73 -20.12
CA TRP A 496 -5.03 -12.02 -20.65
C TRP A 496 -5.46 -10.87 -19.74
N ILE A 497 -5.43 -11.05 -18.41
CA ILE A 497 -5.70 -9.97 -17.45
C ILE A 497 -4.66 -8.86 -17.57
N PHE A 498 -3.37 -9.20 -17.60
CA PHE A 498 -2.29 -8.24 -17.77
C PHE A 498 -2.49 -7.35 -19.02
N ASP A 499 -2.81 -7.96 -20.16
CA ASP A 499 -3.06 -7.24 -21.42
C ASP A 499 -4.31 -6.36 -21.39
N LYS A 500 -5.22 -6.58 -20.43
CA LYS A 500 -6.45 -5.79 -20.24
C LYS A 500 -6.33 -4.67 -19.22
N MET A 501 -5.24 -4.61 -18.46
CA MET A 501 -4.99 -3.52 -17.52
C MET A 501 -4.74 -2.20 -18.26
N GLU A 502 -5.47 -1.13 -17.93
CA GLU A 502 -5.27 0.20 -18.52
C GLU A 502 -3.88 0.78 -18.19
N VAL A 503 -3.40 0.53 -16.98
CA VAL A 503 -2.10 0.98 -16.48
C VAL A 503 -1.38 -0.20 -15.85
N GLN A 504 -0.22 -0.54 -16.41
CA GLN A 504 0.67 -1.59 -15.92
C GLN A 504 1.83 -0.93 -15.16
N ASP A 505 1.93 -1.18 -13.87
CA ASP A 505 3.03 -0.72 -13.03
C ASP A 505 4.17 -1.74 -12.95
N THR A 506 5.31 -1.35 -12.38
CA THR A 506 6.48 -2.23 -12.19
C THR A 506 6.12 -3.55 -11.49
N ILE A 507 5.12 -3.55 -10.59
CA ILE A 507 4.68 -4.73 -9.84
C ILE A 507 4.03 -5.74 -10.78
N SER A 508 3.07 -5.29 -11.60
CA SER A 508 2.37 -6.14 -12.57
C SER A 508 3.32 -6.75 -13.61
N TRP A 509 4.26 -5.96 -14.15
CA TRP A 509 5.31 -6.45 -15.05
C TRP A 509 6.18 -7.52 -14.40
N THR A 510 6.68 -7.24 -13.20
CA THR A 510 7.53 -8.17 -12.44
C THR A 510 6.81 -9.48 -12.13
N ALA A 511 5.54 -9.41 -11.74
CA ALA A 511 4.73 -10.60 -11.46
C ALA A 511 4.52 -11.46 -12.72
N MET A 512 4.31 -10.84 -13.89
CA MET A 512 4.15 -11.59 -15.15
C MET A 512 5.47 -12.23 -15.61
N ILE A 513 6.61 -11.54 -15.49
CA ILE A 513 7.95 -12.09 -15.77
C ILE A 513 8.22 -13.29 -14.86
N MET A 514 7.94 -13.17 -13.56
CA MET A 514 8.08 -14.26 -12.60
C MET A 514 7.14 -15.42 -12.93
N ALA A 515 5.90 -15.15 -13.34
CA ALA A 515 4.97 -16.20 -13.77
C ALA A 515 5.53 -16.99 -14.95
N TYR A 516 6.07 -16.33 -15.98
CA TYR A 516 6.74 -17.02 -17.10
C TYR A 516 7.94 -17.85 -16.63
N ALA A 517 8.78 -17.31 -15.74
CA ALA A 517 9.93 -18.02 -15.15
C ALA A 517 9.51 -19.31 -14.41
N LEU A 518 8.46 -19.22 -13.59
CA LEU A 518 7.93 -20.34 -12.81
C LEU A 518 7.16 -21.35 -13.65
N HIS A 519 6.74 -21.02 -14.87
CA HIS A 519 6.01 -21.95 -15.75
C HIS A 519 6.89 -22.64 -16.80
N GLY A 520 8.19 -22.34 -16.82
CA GLY A 520 9.14 -22.89 -17.79
C GLY A 520 9.20 -22.12 -19.12
N HIS A 521 8.66 -20.90 -19.15
CA HIS A 521 8.59 -20.05 -20.34
C HIS A 521 9.68 -18.96 -20.30
N ALA A 522 10.94 -19.37 -20.17
CA ALA A 522 12.06 -18.43 -20.04
C ALA A 522 12.22 -17.47 -21.25
N PRO A 523 12.03 -17.89 -22.51
CA PRO A 523 12.07 -16.96 -23.65
C PRO A 523 11.01 -15.86 -23.55
N ASP A 524 9.80 -16.20 -23.13
CA ASP A 524 8.72 -15.23 -22.92
C ASP A 524 9.06 -14.26 -21.77
N ALA A 525 9.69 -14.75 -20.69
CA ALA A 525 10.14 -13.92 -19.58
C ALA A 525 11.19 -12.88 -20.00
N ILE A 526 12.17 -13.28 -20.83
CA ILE A 526 13.18 -12.38 -21.41
C ILE A 526 12.52 -11.33 -22.28
N LEU A 527 11.66 -11.75 -23.22
CA LEU A 527 10.95 -10.83 -24.10
C LEU A 527 10.09 -9.83 -23.30
N PHE A 528 9.50 -10.27 -22.19
CA PHE A 528 8.73 -9.39 -21.31
C PHE A 528 9.57 -8.40 -20.52
N PHE A 529 10.75 -8.82 -20.05
CA PHE A 529 11.70 -7.92 -19.39
C PHE A 529 12.19 -6.84 -20.36
N ASP A 530 12.57 -7.23 -21.58
CA ASP A 530 13.02 -6.28 -22.61
C ASP A 530 11.88 -5.33 -23.00
N LYS A 531 10.64 -5.83 -23.11
CA LYS A 531 9.45 -5.02 -23.38
C LYS A 531 9.18 -3.99 -22.25
N MET A 532 9.33 -4.40 -21.00
CA MET A 532 9.22 -3.52 -19.82
C MET A 532 10.20 -2.34 -19.92
N GLU A 533 11.45 -2.60 -20.34
CA GLU A 533 12.46 -1.55 -20.55
C GLU A 533 12.08 -0.63 -21.72
N ILE A 534 11.62 -1.18 -22.85
CA ILE A 534 11.22 -0.42 -24.05
C ILE A 534 10.04 0.51 -23.75
N GLU A 535 9.07 0.08 -22.92
CA GLU A 535 7.94 0.91 -22.50
C GLU A 535 8.31 1.93 -21.40
N GLY A 536 9.59 2.02 -21.03
CA GLY A 536 10.10 3.00 -20.08
C GLY A 536 9.80 2.68 -18.61
N VAL A 537 9.33 1.46 -18.32
CA VAL A 537 9.09 1.00 -16.95
C VAL A 537 10.41 0.52 -16.36
N LYS A 538 10.95 1.25 -15.37
CA LYS A 538 12.24 0.91 -14.77
C LYS A 538 12.18 -0.43 -14.02
N PRO A 539 13.03 -1.42 -14.38
CA PRO A 539 13.21 -2.63 -13.59
C PRO A 539 13.58 -2.35 -12.15
N ASN A 540 13.09 -3.18 -11.24
CA ASN A 540 13.47 -3.15 -9.83
C ASN A 540 14.19 -4.44 -9.42
N SER A 541 14.59 -4.52 -8.15
CA SER A 541 15.20 -5.71 -7.55
C SER A 541 14.40 -7.00 -7.83
N GLY A 542 13.08 -6.95 -7.67
CA GLY A 542 12.19 -8.09 -7.98
C GLY A 542 12.16 -8.46 -9.46
N SER A 543 12.21 -7.49 -10.39
CA SER A 543 12.28 -7.73 -11.83
C SER A 543 13.56 -8.50 -12.19
N PHE A 544 14.69 -8.11 -11.60
CA PHE A 544 15.96 -8.81 -11.78
C PHE A 544 15.95 -10.22 -11.18
N LEU A 545 15.34 -10.41 -10.01
CA LEU A 545 15.14 -11.75 -9.47
C LEU A 545 14.32 -12.63 -10.42
N ALA A 546 13.21 -12.11 -10.96
CA ALA A 546 12.35 -12.85 -11.87
C ALA A 546 13.07 -13.31 -13.15
N ILE A 547 13.86 -12.43 -13.77
CA ILE A 547 14.61 -12.79 -14.98
C ILE A 547 15.78 -13.75 -14.68
N LEU A 548 16.47 -13.60 -13.54
CA LEU A 548 17.50 -14.55 -13.11
C LEU A 548 16.92 -15.94 -12.80
N THR A 549 15.72 -16.01 -12.20
CA THR A 549 15.00 -17.26 -12.02
C THR A 549 14.65 -17.91 -13.36
N ALA A 550 14.20 -17.12 -14.35
CA ALA A 550 13.93 -17.62 -15.70
C ALA A 550 15.21 -18.22 -16.33
N CYS A 551 16.33 -17.51 -16.24
CA CYS A 551 17.61 -18.01 -16.73
C CYS A 551 18.04 -19.29 -16.00
N SER A 552 17.92 -19.34 -14.65
CA SER A 552 18.20 -20.54 -13.85
C SER A 552 17.40 -21.75 -14.30
N HIS A 553 16.11 -21.57 -14.54
CA HIS A 553 15.21 -22.65 -14.95
C HIS A 553 15.39 -23.12 -16.39
N ALA A 554 16.09 -22.35 -17.23
CA ALA A 554 16.38 -22.67 -18.62
C ALA A 554 17.87 -22.92 -18.91
N GLY A 555 18.75 -22.78 -17.91
CA GLY A 555 20.20 -22.98 -18.06
C GLY A 555 20.91 -21.88 -18.85
N LEU A 556 20.34 -20.68 -18.92
CA LEU A 556 20.87 -19.55 -19.70
C LEU A 556 21.95 -18.78 -18.91
N VAL A 557 23.14 -19.39 -18.79
CA VAL A 557 24.23 -18.87 -17.95
C VAL A 557 24.72 -17.49 -18.42
N ASP A 558 24.88 -17.28 -19.73
CA ASP A 558 25.42 -16.03 -20.27
C ASP A 558 24.44 -14.86 -20.09
N GLU A 559 23.14 -15.08 -20.36
CA GLU A 559 22.09 -14.09 -20.14
C GLU A 559 21.96 -13.73 -18.65
N ALA A 560 22.05 -14.72 -17.75
CA ALA A 560 22.03 -14.43 -16.31
C ALA A 560 23.18 -13.51 -15.88
N TRP A 561 24.40 -13.75 -16.38
CA TRP A 561 25.55 -12.87 -16.10
C TRP A 561 25.40 -11.47 -16.69
N LYS A 562 24.74 -11.35 -17.84
CA LYS A 562 24.37 -10.05 -18.41
C LYS A 562 23.40 -9.31 -17.50
N TYR A 563 22.30 -9.93 -17.09
CA TYR A 563 21.31 -9.29 -16.21
C TYR A 563 21.86 -9.00 -14.82
N PHE A 564 22.61 -9.91 -14.21
CA PHE A 564 23.21 -9.72 -12.88
C PHE A 564 24.19 -8.54 -12.84
N ARG A 565 24.97 -8.34 -13.91
CA ARG A 565 25.86 -7.16 -14.03
C ARG A 565 25.09 -5.88 -14.33
N SER A 566 24.12 -5.94 -15.25
CA SER A 566 23.26 -4.80 -15.62
C SER A 566 22.53 -4.22 -14.39
N MET A 567 22.06 -5.08 -13.49
CA MET A 567 21.41 -4.69 -12.23
C MET A 567 22.24 -3.67 -11.43
N THR A 568 23.56 -3.87 -11.33
CA THR A 568 24.45 -2.96 -10.59
C THR A 568 24.94 -1.81 -11.48
N GLN A 569 25.34 -2.10 -12.72
CA GLN A 569 26.02 -1.14 -13.59
C GLN A 569 25.07 -0.11 -14.22
N ASN A 570 23.88 -0.55 -14.65
CA ASN A 570 22.94 0.29 -15.39
C ASN A 570 21.84 0.85 -14.47
N TYR A 571 21.49 0.13 -13.42
CA TYR A 571 20.35 0.47 -12.55
C TYR A 571 20.74 0.84 -11.11
N ALA A 572 22.02 0.70 -10.73
CA ALA A 572 22.50 0.96 -9.37
C ALA A 572 21.74 0.18 -8.27
N ILE A 573 21.24 -1.01 -8.61
CA ILE A 573 20.53 -1.88 -7.66
C ILE A 573 21.53 -2.90 -7.09
N PRO A 574 21.78 -2.92 -5.76
CA PRO A 574 22.68 -3.88 -5.16
C PRO A 574 22.07 -5.29 -5.12
N PRO A 575 22.81 -6.35 -5.48
CA PRO A 575 22.32 -7.72 -5.39
C PRO A 575 21.99 -8.13 -3.95
N GLY A 576 20.72 -8.45 -3.70
CA GLY A 576 20.27 -9.13 -2.47
C GLY A 576 20.53 -10.64 -2.47
N VAL A 577 20.32 -11.29 -1.31
CA VAL A 577 20.51 -12.75 -1.09
C VAL A 577 19.77 -13.60 -2.12
N GLU A 578 18.55 -13.21 -2.51
CA GLU A 578 17.73 -13.91 -3.51
C GLU A 578 18.39 -13.97 -4.90
N HIS A 579 19.06 -12.88 -5.33
CA HIS A 579 19.75 -12.86 -6.63
C HIS A 579 20.96 -13.79 -6.63
N TYR A 580 21.73 -13.79 -5.55
CA TYR A 580 22.83 -14.73 -5.37
C TYR A 580 22.34 -16.17 -5.34
N ALA A 581 21.20 -16.44 -4.69
CA ALA A 581 20.58 -17.76 -4.68
C ALA A 581 20.21 -18.21 -6.10
N ALA A 582 19.58 -17.35 -6.90
CA ALA A 582 19.18 -17.65 -8.27
C ALA A 582 20.39 -17.95 -9.19
N VAL A 583 21.46 -17.16 -9.12
CA VAL A 583 22.68 -17.39 -9.91
C VAL A 583 23.42 -18.64 -9.42
N SER A 584 23.44 -18.90 -8.11
CA SER A 584 24.04 -20.12 -7.55
C SER A 584 23.29 -21.38 -7.98
N ASP A 585 21.95 -21.34 -7.98
CA ASP A 585 21.11 -22.42 -8.48
C ASP A 585 21.36 -22.67 -9.97
N LEU A 586 21.45 -21.62 -10.78
CA LEU A 586 21.80 -21.69 -12.21
C LEU A 586 23.15 -22.37 -12.44
N LEU A 587 24.21 -21.90 -11.77
CA LEU A 587 25.55 -22.48 -11.91
C LEU A 587 25.59 -23.94 -11.45
N GLY A 588 24.88 -24.26 -10.37
CA GLY A 588 24.70 -25.62 -9.87
C GLY A 588 24.04 -26.54 -10.91
N ARG A 589 22.92 -26.11 -11.50
CA ARG A 589 22.21 -26.85 -12.57
C ARG A 589 23.05 -27.01 -13.83
N ALA A 590 23.83 -25.99 -14.18
CA ALA A 590 24.76 -26.02 -15.30
C ALA A 590 26.00 -26.91 -15.05
N GLY A 591 26.16 -27.48 -13.85
CA GLY A 591 27.30 -28.31 -13.48
C GLY A 591 28.59 -27.53 -13.19
N ARG A 592 28.54 -26.19 -13.17
CA ARG A 592 29.68 -25.29 -12.89
C ARG A 592 29.90 -25.16 -11.38
N LEU A 593 30.10 -26.30 -10.70
CA LEU A 593 30.06 -26.39 -9.24
C LEU A 593 31.17 -25.60 -8.53
N THR A 594 32.39 -25.60 -9.07
CA THR A 594 33.52 -24.87 -8.49
C THR A 594 33.27 -23.36 -8.53
N GLU A 595 32.79 -22.86 -9.66
CA GLU A 595 32.41 -21.46 -9.81
C GLU A 595 31.24 -21.08 -8.91
N ALA A 596 30.24 -21.95 -8.78
CA ALA A 596 29.15 -21.73 -7.82
C ALA A 596 29.68 -21.63 -6.38
N TYR A 597 30.64 -22.48 -5.99
CA TYR A 597 31.27 -22.42 -4.68
C TYR A 597 32.03 -21.11 -4.46
N GLU A 598 32.83 -20.69 -5.44
CA GLU A 598 33.59 -19.44 -5.40
C GLU A 598 32.66 -18.22 -5.36
N PHE A 599 31.60 -18.22 -6.18
CA PHE A 599 30.60 -17.17 -6.20
C PHE A 599 29.90 -16.99 -4.85
N ILE A 600 29.44 -18.09 -4.22
CA ILE A 600 28.85 -18.06 -2.88
C ILE A 600 29.86 -17.60 -1.83
N SER A 601 31.12 -18.03 -1.95
CA SER A 601 32.18 -17.68 -0.99
C SER A 601 32.57 -16.20 -1.05
N ASN A 602 32.44 -15.57 -2.23
CA ASN A 602 32.78 -14.17 -2.48
C ASN A 602 31.59 -13.20 -2.29
N MET A 603 30.44 -13.69 -1.83
CA MET A 603 29.27 -12.85 -1.54
C MET A 603 29.61 -11.77 -0.53
N HIS A 604 29.16 -10.54 -0.80
CA HIS A 604 29.33 -9.41 0.13
C HIS A 604 28.37 -9.50 1.34
N ILE A 605 27.38 -10.39 1.24
CA ILE A 605 26.41 -10.71 2.29
C ILE A 605 26.72 -12.12 2.79
N LYS A 606 26.64 -12.33 4.12
CA LYS A 606 26.86 -13.66 4.71
C LYS A 606 25.91 -14.70 4.09
N PRO A 607 26.43 -15.78 3.48
CA PRO A 607 25.58 -16.80 2.88
C PRO A 607 24.65 -17.46 3.89
N THR A 608 23.41 -17.72 3.49
CA THR A 608 22.42 -18.44 4.30
C THR A 608 22.49 -19.95 4.03
N GLY A 609 21.91 -20.75 4.93
CA GLY A 609 21.77 -22.20 4.71
C GLY A 609 20.99 -22.55 3.43
N ALA A 610 20.05 -21.70 3.00
CA ALA A 610 19.29 -21.89 1.78
C ALA A 610 20.19 -21.86 0.52
N ILE A 611 21.10 -20.89 0.42
CA ILE A 611 22.05 -20.78 -0.71
C ILE A 611 22.99 -21.99 -0.77
N TRP A 612 23.55 -22.41 0.37
CA TRP A 612 24.38 -23.60 0.38
C TRP A 612 23.60 -24.88 0.04
N SER A 613 22.30 -24.93 0.34
CA SER A 613 21.44 -26.08 -0.01
C SER A 613 21.27 -26.25 -1.51
N THR A 614 21.21 -25.15 -2.28
CA THR A 614 21.09 -25.24 -3.75
C THR A 614 22.36 -25.88 -4.33
N LEU A 615 23.54 -25.45 -3.89
CA LEU A 615 24.81 -26.05 -4.29
C LEU A 615 24.94 -27.52 -3.83
N LEU A 616 24.55 -27.84 -2.59
CA LEU A 616 24.58 -29.22 -2.08
C LEU A 616 23.66 -30.15 -2.89
N SER A 617 22.49 -29.65 -3.29
CA SER A 617 21.58 -30.37 -4.19
C SER A 617 22.20 -30.60 -5.56
N ALA A 618 22.91 -29.60 -6.12
CA ALA A 618 23.63 -29.73 -7.38
C ALA A 618 24.77 -30.75 -7.31
N CYS A 619 25.54 -30.78 -6.21
CA CYS A 619 26.59 -31.78 -6.00
C CYS A 619 26.06 -33.22 -6.05
N ARG A 620 24.83 -33.47 -5.59
CA ARG A 620 24.16 -34.77 -5.71
C ARG A 620 23.93 -35.15 -7.17
N VAL A 621 23.39 -34.23 -7.97
CA VAL A 621 23.07 -34.46 -9.39
C VAL A 621 24.36 -34.73 -10.18
N GLN A 622 25.42 -33.98 -9.89
CA GLN A 622 26.72 -34.09 -10.56
C GLN A 622 27.67 -35.12 -9.91
N LYS A 623 27.20 -35.87 -8.90
CA LYS A 623 27.96 -36.89 -8.15
C LYS A 623 29.30 -36.41 -7.55
N ASN A 624 29.42 -35.13 -7.18
CA ASN A 624 30.62 -34.57 -6.56
C ASN A 624 30.54 -34.63 -5.02
N VAL A 625 31.06 -35.72 -4.45
CA VAL A 625 30.98 -35.98 -3.00
C VAL A 625 31.91 -35.07 -2.20
N GLU A 626 33.10 -34.77 -2.71
CA GLU A 626 34.11 -33.95 -2.01
C GLU A 626 33.61 -32.53 -1.78
N LEU A 627 33.04 -31.90 -2.82
CA LEU A 627 32.46 -30.58 -2.69
C LEU A 627 31.21 -30.59 -1.81
N ALA A 628 30.37 -31.64 -1.90
CA ALA A 628 29.21 -31.80 -1.02
C ALA A 628 29.61 -31.81 0.46
N GLU A 629 30.67 -32.52 0.83
CA GLU A 629 31.18 -32.54 2.21
C GLU A 629 31.72 -31.16 2.65
N LYS A 630 32.40 -30.43 1.74
CA LYS A 630 32.87 -29.06 2.01
C LYS A 630 31.70 -28.10 2.25
N VAL A 631 30.69 -28.15 1.40
CA VAL A 631 29.47 -27.34 1.53
C VAL A 631 28.72 -27.67 2.82
N ALA A 632 28.55 -28.96 3.14
CA ALA A 632 27.87 -29.38 4.36
C ALA A 632 28.59 -28.90 5.63
N LYS A 633 29.93 -28.88 5.64
CA LYS A 633 30.71 -28.29 6.74
C LYS A 633 30.38 -26.81 6.95
N ASN A 634 30.31 -26.02 5.88
CA ASN A 634 29.90 -24.61 5.96
C ASN A 634 28.47 -24.47 6.49
N MET A 635 27.55 -25.33 6.06
CA MET A 635 26.16 -25.32 6.55
C MET A 635 26.05 -25.65 8.03
N PHE A 636 26.79 -26.64 8.53
CA PHE A 636 26.79 -26.99 9.95
C PHE A 636 27.39 -25.92 10.85
N ILE A 637 28.32 -25.09 10.32
CA ILE A 637 28.84 -23.91 11.02
C ILE A 637 27.76 -22.83 11.14
N ILE A 638 26.92 -22.66 10.10
CA ILE A 638 25.82 -21.69 10.11
C ILE A 638 24.68 -22.14 11.03
N ASP A 639 24.23 -23.39 10.88
CA ASP A 639 23.16 -23.97 11.69
C ASP A 639 23.33 -25.51 11.81
N PRO A 640 23.74 -26.02 12.99
CA PRO A 640 23.85 -27.46 13.25
C PRO A 640 22.54 -28.25 13.24
N HIS A 641 21.38 -27.60 13.22
CA HIS A 641 20.05 -28.23 13.23
C HIS A 641 19.33 -28.14 11.87
N TYR A 642 20.00 -27.59 10.85
CA TYR A 642 19.41 -27.42 9.54
C TYR A 642 19.11 -28.77 8.85
N VAL A 643 17.83 -29.15 8.84
CA VAL A 643 17.34 -30.47 8.39
C VAL A 643 17.84 -30.82 6.99
N SER A 644 17.80 -29.84 6.07
CA SER A 644 18.15 -30.04 4.66
C SER A 644 19.61 -30.47 4.47
N THR A 645 20.54 -30.04 5.34
CA THR A 645 21.96 -30.46 5.27
C THR A 645 22.08 -31.97 5.42
N TYR A 646 21.44 -32.52 6.46
CA TYR A 646 21.48 -33.94 6.75
C TYR A 646 20.81 -34.76 5.64
N VAL A 647 19.65 -34.33 5.17
CA VAL A 647 18.88 -35.03 4.13
C VAL A 647 19.66 -35.02 2.81
N LEU A 648 20.14 -33.85 2.36
CA LEU A 648 20.84 -33.73 1.08
C LEU A 648 22.19 -34.47 1.11
N LEU A 649 22.99 -34.33 2.18
CA LEU A 649 24.26 -35.05 2.30
C LEU A 649 24.06 -36.57 2.41
N SER A 650 23.05 -37.03 3.15
CA SER A 650 22.68 -38.45 3.19
C SER A 650 22.33 -38.96 1.79
N ASN A 651 21.58 -38.18 1.01
CA ASN A 651 21.24 -38.53 -0.36
C ASN A 651 22.46 -38.55 -1.29
N VAL A 652 23.42 -37.64 -1.12
CA VAL A 652 24.71 -37.66 -1.85
C VAL A 652 25.48 -38.95 -1.54
N TYR A 653 25.58 -39.34 -0.27
CA TYR A 653 26.26 -40.58 0.10
C TYR A 653 25.58 -41.82 -0.46
N VAL A 654 24.24 -41.89 -0.44
CA VAL A 654 23.52 -42.99 -1.08
C VAL A 654 23.79 -43.04 -2.59
N ALA A 655 23.71 -41.90 -3.28
CA ALA A 655 23.99 -41.82 -4.71
C ALA A 655 25.44 -42.22 -5.08
N ALA A 656 26.38 -42.08 -4.14
CA ALA A 656 27.77 -42.51 -4.28
C ALA A 656 28.04 -43.94 -3.74
N GLY A 657 27.03 -44.69 -3.32
CA GLY A 657 27.18 -46.03 -2.74
C GLY A 657 27.79 -46.08 -1.32
N ARG A 658 27.94 -44.93 -0.65
CA ARG A 658 28.49 -44.80 0.71
C ARG A 658 27.42 -45.02 1.79
N TRP A 659 26.77 -46.19 1.78
CA TRP A 659 25.64 -46.52 2.65
C TRP A 659 25.93 -46.36 4.15
N LYS A 660 27.13 -46.74 4.59
CA LYS A 660 27.55 -46.61 6.01
C LYS A 660 27.53 -45.16 6.48
N ASP A 661 27.97 -44.22 5.65
CA ASP A 661 28.01 -42.80 6.01
C ASP A 661 26.62 -42.18 5.96
N ALA A 662 25.77 -42.58 5.00
CA ALA A 662 24.36 -42.22 4.99
C ALA A 662 23.63 -42.73 6.25
N ALA A 663 23.89 -43.96 6.70
CA ALA A 663 23.31 -44.53 7.92
C ALA A 663 23.76 -43.76 9.18
N LYS A 664 25.05 -43.39 9.29
CA LYS A 664 25.57 -42.55 10.39
C LYS A 664 24.85 -41.20 10.46
N LEU A 665 24.59 -40.55 9.32
CA LEU A 665 23.84 -39.29 9.27
C LEU A 665 22.40 -39.48 9.75
N ARG A 666 21.72 -40.54 9.29
CA ARG A 666 20.33 -40.84 9.72
C ARG A 666 20.23 -41.13 11.22
N ILE A 667 21.23 -41.81 11.80
CA ILE A 667 21.31 -42.02 13.26
C ILE A 667 21.50 -40.68 13.98
N THR A 668 22.38 -39.81 13.47
CA THR A 668 22.60 -38.46 14.02
C THR A 668 21.32 -37.62 13.98
N MET A 669 20.55 -37.69 12.89
CA MET A 669 19.25 -37.02 12.79
C MET A 669 18.29 -37.48 13.90
N ARG A 670 18.16 -38.80 14.10
CA ARG A 670 17.30 -39.36 15.16
C ARG A 670 17.74 -38.92 16.56
N LYS A 671 19.04 -38.96 16.84
CA LYS A 671 19.61 -38.51 18.13
C LYS A 671 19.33 -37.02 18.42
N LYS A 672 19.24 -36.19 17.38
CA LYS A 672 18.93 -34.76 17.46
C LYS A 672 17.43 -34.44 17.35
N GLY A 673 16.55 -35.43 17.24
CA GLY A 673 15.12 -35.21 17.02
C GLY A 673 14.76 -34.58 15.67
N ILE A 674 15.66 -34.64 14.69
CA ILE A 674 15.48 -34.04 13.36
C ILE A 674 14.63 -34.98 12.51
N THR A 675 13.46 -34.50 12.08
CA THR A 675 12.51 -35.27 11.24
C THR A 675 12.40 -34.66 9.85
N LYS A 676 12.25 -35.53 8.83
CA LYS A 676 11.99 -35.12 7.45
C LYS A 676 10.49 -34.92 7.25
N LYS A 677 10.09 -33.86 6.57
CA LYS A 677 8.70 -33.62 6.17
C LYS A 677 8.21 -34.72 5.21
N ALA A 678 7.01 -35.24 5.45
CA ALA A 678 6.37 -36.22 4.57
C ALA A 678 6.10 -35.64 3.18
N ALA A 679 6.21 -36.49 2.15
CA ALA A 679 5.87 -36.13 0.78
C ALA A 679 4.35 -36.17 0.61
N CYS A 680 3.76 -35.03 0.27
CA CYS A 680 2.32 -34.88 0.11
C CYS A 680 2.01 -34.20 -1.23
N SER A 681 0.91 -34.62 -1.83
CA SER A 681 0.35 -33.99 -3.02
C SER A 681 -1.13 -33.67 -2.81
N TRP A 682 -1.59 -32.58 -3.42
CA TRP A 682 -2.96 -32.07 -3.33
C TRP A 682 -3.57 -31.94 -4.71
N ILE A 683 -4.88 -32.18 -4.80
CA ILE A 683 -5.67 -31.97 -6.01
C ILE A 683 -7.08 -31.47 -5.63
N GLU A 684 -7.58 -30.49 -6.36
CA GLU A 684 -8.96 -30.00 -6.23
C GLU A 684 -9.86 -30.75 -7.23
N VAL A 685 -10.84 -31.49 -6.73
CA VAL A 685 -11.87 -32.16 -7.54
C VAL A 685 -13.24 -31.86 -6.93
N LYS A 686 -14.22 -31.45 -7.77
CA LYS A 686 -15.59 -31.14 -7.34
C LYS A 686 -15.64 -30.16 -6.13
N ASN A 687 -14.83 -29.10 -6.17
CA ASN A 687 -14.67 -28.09 -5.10
C ASN A 687 -14.19 -28.63 -3.74
N LYS A 688 -13.56 -29.81 -3.71
CA LYS A 688 -12.94 -30.39 -2.52
C LYS A 688 -11.45 -30.62 -2.78
N VAL A 689 -10.62 -30.25 -1.81
CA VAL A 689 -9.18 -30.55 -1.85
C VAL A 689 -8.96 -31.95 -1.27
N HIS A 690 -8.33 -32.82 -2.05
CA HIS A 690 -7.93 -34.17 -1.66
C HIS A 690 -6.42 -34.19 -1.42
N VAL A 691 -5.99 -34.85 -0.34
CA VAL A 691 -4.58 -34.94 0.07
C VAL A 691 -4.12 -36.38 -0.05
N PHE A 692 -2.97 -36.57 -0.68
CA PHE A 692 -2.30 -37.85 -0.82
C PHE A 692 -0.95 -37.78 -0.14
N VAL A 693 -0.69 -38.70 0.80
CA VAL A 693 0.60 -38.85 1.45
C VAL A 693 1.26 -40.12 0.92
N SER A 694 2.55 -40.06 0.60
CA SER A 694 3.24 -41.24 0.06
C SER A 694 3.24 -42.39 1.07
N GLY A 695 2.75 -43.56 0.63
CA GLY A 695 2.57 -44.75 1.49
C GLY A 695 1.31 -44.74 2.36
N ASP A 696 0.43 -43.76 2.24
CA ASP A 696 -0.86 -43.72 2.93
C ASP A 696 -1.98 -44.31 2.05
N GLU A 697 -2.81 -45.16 2.64
CA GLU A 697 -3.94 -45.85 2.02
C GLU A 697 -5.30 -45.38 2.57
N ASN A 698 -5.32 -44.35 3.41
CA ASN A 698 -6.53 -43.87 4.10
C ASN A 698 -7.57 -43.18 3.19
N HIS A 699 -7.27 -42.95 1.91
CA HIS A 699 -8.22 -42.28 1.01
C HIS A 699 -9.42 -43.21 0.73
N PRO A 700 -10.69 -42.73 0.82
CA PRO A 700 -11.87 -43.58 0.62
C PRO A 700 -11.89 -44.35 -0.70
N ASP A 701 -11.39 -43.72 -1.77
CA ASP A 701 -11.31 -44.31 -3.12
C ASP A 701 -9.95 -44.98 -3.41
N TYR A 702 -9.13 -45.28 -2.40
CA TYR A 702 -7.78 -45.83 -2.60
C TYR A 702 -7.75 -47.12 -3.45
N PRO A 703 -8.65 -48.11 -3.26
CA PRO A 703 -8.65 -49.32 -4.09
C PRO A 703 -8.82 -49.02 -5.60
N GLN A 704 -9.73 -48.11 -5.95
CA GLN A 704 -9.99 -47.70 -7.33
C GLN A 704 -8.81 -46.92 -7.91
N ILE A 705 -8.20 -46.04 -7.10
CA ILE A 705 -7.01 -45.30 -7.49
C ILE A 705 -5.84 -46.26 -7.76
N ASN A 706 -5.63 -47.24 -6.88
CA ASN A 706 -4.53 -48.18 -7.01
C ASN A 706 -4.69 -49.10 -8.23
N GLN A 707 -5.90 -49.59 -8.49
CA GLN A 707 -6.18 -50.36 -9.71
C GLN A 707 -5.91 -49.53 -10.97
N ALA A 708 -6.47 -48.31 -11.05
CA ALA A 708 -6.25 -47.44 -12.20
C ALA A 708 -4.78 -47.03 -12.36
N LEU A 709 -4.03 -46.90 -11.26
CA LEU A 709 -2.60 -46.64 -11.29
C LEU A 709 -1.86 -47.82 -11.93
N GLN A 710 -2.15 -49.06 -11.52
CA GLN A 710 -1.52 -50.25 -12.11
C GLN A 710 -1.77 -50.33 -13.62
N ASP A 711 -3.03 -50.17 -14.05
CA ASP A 711 -3.41 -50.20 -15.47
C ASP A 711 -2.69 -49.10 -16.28
N LEU A 712 -2.59 -47.88 -15.72
CA LEU A 712 -1.91 -46.77 -16.39
C LEU A 712 -0.40 -46.97 -16.43
N MET A 713 0.20 -47.54 -15.39
CA MET A 713 1.63 -47.83 -15.35
C MET A 713 2.01 -48.88 -16.42
N GLU A 714 1.23 -49.95 -16.57
CA GLU A 714 1.44 -50.95 -17.64
C GLU A 714 1.35 -50.31 -19.03
N ARG A 715 0.37 -49.44 -19.25
CA ARG A 715 0.19 -48.74 -20.53
C ARG A 715 1.33 -47.80 -20.88
N ILE A 716 1.89 -47.08 -19.91
CA ILE A 716 3.04 -46.21 -20.20
C ILE A 716 4.32 -47.03 -20.42
N GLU A 717 4.49 -48.18 -19.76
CA GLU A 717 5.61 -49.10 -19.99
C GLU A 717 5.58 -49.66 -21.42
N LEU A 718 4.40 -50.02 -21.93
CA LEU A 718 4.21 -50.42 -23.33
C LEU A 718 4.58 -49.31 -24.34
N GLU A 719 4.43 -48.04 -23.96
CA GLU A 719 4.84 -46.88 -24.76
C GLU A 719 6.34 -46.55 -24.65
N GLY A 720 7.10 -47.27 -23.83
CA GLY A 720 8.54 -47.12 -23.67
C GLY A 720 8.99 -46.39 -22.40
N TYR A 721 8.11 -46.19 -21.42
CA TYR A 721 8.53 -45.73 -20.10
C TYR A 721 9.31 -46.84 -19.37
N ILE A 722 10.45 -46.48 -18.77
CA ILE A 722 11.27 -47.37 -17.94
C ILE A 722 11.41 -46.72 -16.56
N PRO A 723 10.98 -47.39 -15.47
CA PRO A 723 11.13 -46.86 -14.12
C PRO A 723 12.61 -46.63 -13.74
N ASP A 724 12.93 -45.42 -13.28
CA ASP A 724 14.28 -45.11 -12.77
C ASP A 724 14.37 -45.41 -11.27
N THR A 725 14.77 -46.64 -10.95
CA THR A 725 14.90 -47.12 -9.57
C THR A 725 16.06 -46.46 -8.80
N ASN A 726 17.01 -45.78 -9.48
CA ASN A 726 18.10 -45.06 -8.82
C ASN A 726 17.61 -43.88 -7.97
N VAL A 727 16.39 -43.40 -8.23
CA VAL A 727 15.75 -42.33 -7.48
C VAL A 727 15.31 -42.79 -6.08
N VAL A 728 15.14 -44.09 -5.87
CA VAL A 728 14.76 -44.68 -4.58
C VAL A 728 16.01 -44.89 -3.73
N LEU A 729 16.25 -43.97 -2.79
CA LEU A 729 17.42 -43.96 -1.91
C LEU A 729 17.26 -44.85 -0.66
N HIS A 730 16.46 -45.92 -0.80
CA HIS A 730 16.25 -46.96 0.19
C HIS A 730 17.05 -48.21 -0.20
N ASP A 731 17.65 -48.84 0.81
CA ASP A 731 18.39 -50.09 0.65
C ASP A 731 17.40 -51.27 0.67
N VAL A 732 16.70 -51.43 -0.46
CA VAL A 732 15.68 -52.47 -0.70
C VAL A 732 15.92 -53.07 -2.08
N ASP A 733 15.37 -54.25 -2.34
CA ASP A 733 15.47 -54.90 -3.65
C ASP A 733 14.78 -54.10 -4.77
N GLU A 734 15.07 -54.43 -6.03
CA GLU A 734 14.58 -53.70 -7.20
C GLU A 734 13.05 -53.74 -7.36
N GLU A 735 12.40 -54.82 -6.93
CA GLU A 735 10.94 -54.96 -6.98
C GLU A 735 10.30 -54.00 -5.97
N GLN A 736 10.84 -53.95 -4.76
CA GLN A 736 10.42 -53.02 -3.72
C GLN A 736 10.69 -51.55 -4.11
N LYS A 737 11.79 -51.26 -4.83
CA LYS A 737 12.02 -49.91 -5.37
C LYS A 737 10.94 -49.50 -6.38
N ARG A 738 10.53 -50.42 -7.28
CA ARG A 738 9.43 -50.16 -8.22
C ARG A 738 8.11 -49.88 -7.50
N TYR A 739 7.81 -50.65 -6.45
CA TYR A 739 6.64 -50.41 -5.60
C TYR A 739 6.70 -49.04 -4.90
N VAL A 740 7.85 -48.64 -4.36
CA VAL A 740 8.01 -47.32 -3.74
C VAL A 740 7.75 -46.19 -4.75
N LEU A 741 8.20 -46.35 -6.00
CA LEU A 741 7.94 -45.36 -7.06
C LEU A 741 6.46 -45.26 -7.43
N SER A 742 5.72 -46.37 -7.47
CA SER A 742 4.27 -46.33 -7.75
C SER A 742 3.51 -45.65 -6.60
N ALA A 743 3.94 -45.83 -5.35
CA ALA A 743 3.36 -45.21 -4.15
C ALA A 743 3.71 -43.72 -3.94
N HIS A 744 4.29 -43.05 -4.93
CA HIS A 744 4.54 -41.61 -4.86
C HIS A 744 3.23 -40.81 -4.88
N SER A 745 3.11 -39.85 -3.95
CA SER A 745 1.88 -39.06 -3.74
C SER A 745 1.36 -38.36 -5.00
N GLU A 746 2.25 -37.91 -5.89
CA GLU A 746 1.87 -37.20 -7.12
C GLU A 746 1.19 -38.13 -8.12
N ARG A 747 1.60 -39.40 -8.19
CA ARG A 747 0.98 -40.40 -9.07
C ARG A 747 -0.43 -40.70 -8.61
N LEU A 748 -0.62 -40.93 -7.31
CA LEU A 748 -1.92 -41.14 -6.71
C LEU A 748 -2.85 -39.94 -6.97
N ALA A 749 -2.36 -38.71 -6.77
CA ALA A 749 -3.13 -37.49 -7.03
C ALA A 749 -3.48 -37.32 -8.52
N ILE A 750 -2.54 -37.59 -9.44
CA ILE A 750 -2.80 -37.53 -10.89
C ILE A 750 -3.86 -38.57 -11.28
N VAL A 751 -3.70 -39.82 -10.86
CA VAL A 751 -4.64 -40.91 -11.19
C VAL A 751 -6.02 -40.64 -10.62
N PHE A 752 -6.12 -40.19 -9.37
CA PHE A 752 -7.38 -39.74 -8.79
C PHE A 752 -8.03 -38.63 -9.63
N GLY A 753 -7.24 -37.65 -10.08
CA GLY A 753 -7.70 -36.60 -10.99
C GLY A 753 -8.24 -37.14 -12.31
N VAL A 754 -7.57 -38.13 -12.90
CA VAL A 754 -7.97 -38.76 -14.16
C VAL A 754 -9.29 -39.50 -14.03
N ILE A 755 -9.45 -40.35 -13.01
CA ILE A 755 -10.68 -41.15 -12.82
C ILE A 755 -11.86 -40.31 -12.33
N SER A 756 -11.60 -39.17 -11.67
CA SER A 756 -12.63 -38.34 -11.06
C SER A 756 -13.08 -37.17 -11.93
N THR A 757 -12.47 -36.97 -13.11
CA THR A 757 -12.80 -35.85 -14.02
C THR A 757 -13.07 -36.30 -15.46
N PRO A 758 -13.98 -35.62 -16.18
CA PRO A 758 -14.30 -35.93 -17.57
C PRO A 758 -13.08 -35.88 -18.50
N ASP A 759 -13.16 -36.62 -19.60
CA ASP A 759 -12.16 -36.61 -20.67
C ASP A 759 -11.84 -35.20 -21.16
N GLY A 760 -10.55 -34.93 -21.38
CA GLY A 760 -10.03 -33.62 -21.78
C GLY A 760 -9.84 -32.61 -20.64
N THR A 761 -10.32 -32.89 -19.42
CA THR A 761 -10.13 -31.98 -18.28
C THR A 761 -8.65 -31.91 -17.88
N THR A 762 -8.07 -30.70 -17.81
CA THR A 762 -6.71 -30.49 -17.31
C THR A 762 -6.61 -30.91 -15.84
N VAL A 763 -5.73 -31.85 -15.53
CA VAL A 763 -5.45 -32.32 -14.17
C VAL A 763 -4.43 -31.38 -13.52
N ARG A 764 -4.69 -30.88 -12.31
CA ARG A 764 -3.80 -29.96 -11.59
C ARG A 764 -3.41 -30.55 -10.24
N VAL A 765 -2.13 -30.77 -10.02
CA VAL A 765 -1.59 -31.34 -8.78
C VAL A 765 -0.56 -30.40 -8.20
N THR A 766 -0.62 -30.18 -6.89
CA THR A 766 0.39 -29.44 -6.14
C THR A 766 1.18 -30.42 -5.28
N LYS A 767 2.50 -30.26 -5.16
CA LYS A 767 3.41 -31.09 -4.36
C LYS A 767 4.27 -30.23 -3.43
N ASN A 768 4.45 -30.66 -2.18
CA ASN A 768 5.23 -29.93 -1.17
C ASN A 768 6.75 -30.19 -1.23
N LEU A 769 7.18 -31.01 -2.18
CA LEU A 769 8.57 -31.32 -2.46
C LEU A 769 8.75 -31.23 -3.98
N ARG A 770 10.01 -31.07 -4.41
CA ARG A 770 10.36 -31.17 -5.81
C ARG A 770 9.92 -32.52 -6.38
N VAL A 771 9.33 -32.53 -7.57
CA VAL A 771 8.95 -33.78 -8.28
C VAL A 771 10.22 -34.60 -8.48
N CYS A 772 10.14 -35.94 -8.48
CA CYS A 772 11.31 -36.78 -8.75
C CYS A 772 11.46 -37.05 -10.26
N VAL A 773 12.68 -37.39 -10.70
CA VAL A 773 13.01 -37.58 -12.14
C VAL A 773 12.11 -38.61 -12.79
N ASP A 774 11.87 -39.71 -12.08
CA ASP A 774 11.01 -40.79 -12.52
C ASP A 774 9.54 -40.37 -12.65
N CYS A 775 8.96 -39.71 -11.63
CA CYS A 775 7.56 -39.24 -11.68
C CYS A 775 7.34 -38.17 -12.76
N HIS A 776 8.32 -37.28 -12.98
CA HIS A 776 8.26 -36.34 -14.09
C HIS A 776 8.21 -37.08 -15.43
N THR A 777 9.05 -38.09 -15.61
CA THR A 777 9.10 -38.89 -16.84
C THR A 777 7.80 -39.67 -17.04
N ALA A 778 7.30 -40.35 -16.00
CA ALA A 778 6.01 -41.04 -16.05
C ALA A 778 4.88 -40.08 -16.39
N THR A 779 4.86 -38.87 -15.82
CA THR A 779 3.82 -37.87 -16.11
C THR A 779 3.84 -37.41 -17.57
N LYS A 780 5.02 -37.34 -18.21
CA LYS A 780 5.10 -37.12 -19.67
C LYS A 780 4.35 -38.21 -20.42
N TYR A 781 4.66 -39.47 -20.17
CA TYR A 781 3.98 -40.60 -20.83
C TYR A 781 2.47 -40.62 -20.53
N LEU A 782 2.07 -40.36 -19.27
CA LEU A 782 0.66 -40.23 -18.89
C LEU A 782 -0.04 -39.15 -19.71
N SER A 783 0.56 -37.95 -19.85
CA SER A 783 -0.03 -36.87 -20.67
C SER A 783 -0.23 -37.28 -22.14
N LYS A 784 0.69 -38.09 -22.69
CA LYS A 784 0.64 -38.61 -24.06
C LYS A 784 -0.48 -39.65 -24.23
N ILE A 785 -0.55 -40.66 -23.37
CA ILE A 785 -1.53 -41.75 -23.50
C ILE A 785 -2.96 -41.30 -23.13
N LEU A 786 -3.08 -40.35 -22.22
CA LEU A 786 -4.37 -39.80 -21.79
C LEU A 786 -4.86 -38.72 -22.75
N LYS A 787 -3.99 -38.14 -23.58
CA LYS A 787 -4.27 -36.95 -24.40
C LYS A 787 -4.85 -35.81 -23.56
N ARG A 788 -4.33 -35.65 -22.35
CA ARG A 788 -4.74 -34.63 -21.37
C ARG A 788 -3.54 -33.81 -20.93
N GLU A 789 -3.75 -32.53 -20.73
CA GLU A 789 -2.77 -31.67 -20.06
C GLU A 789 -2.76 -31.98 -18.57
N ILE A 790 -1.57 -32.21 -18.02
CA ILE A 790 -1.36 -32.43 -16.58
C ILE A 790 -0.42 -31.33 -16.11
N ILE A 791 -0.84 -30.57 -15.11
CA ILE A 791 -0.05 -29.49 -14.52
C ILE A 791 0.36 -29.92 -13.13
N VAL A 792 1.66 -30.02 -12.88
CA VAL A 792 2.21 -30.32 -11.56
C VAL A 792 2.98 -29.12 -11.04
N ARG A 793 2.52 -28.52 -9.95
CA ARG A 793 3.24 -27.47 -9.21
C ARG A 793 4.08 -28.12 -8.12
N ASP A 794 5.38 -27.92 -8.15
CA ASP A 794 6.26 -28.26 -7.03
C ASP A 794 6.71 -27.02 -6.26
N ILE A 795 7.65 -27.18 -5.32
CA ILE A 795 8.16 -26.08 -4.50
C ILE A 795 8.98 -25.05 -5.29
N VAL A 796 9.40 -25.39 -6.51
CA VAL A 796 10.27 -24.56 -7.35
C VAL A 796 9.47 -23.93 -8.49
N ARG A 797 8.58 -24.70 -9.14
CA ARG A 797 7.94 -24.30 -10.40
C ARG A 797 6.72 -25.14 -10.79
N PHE A 798 6.09 -24.76 -11.89
CA PHE A 798 5.08 -25.53 -12.59
C PHE A 798 5.70 -26.34 -13.73
N HIS A 799 5.23 -27.57 -13.86
CA HIS A 799 5.51 -28.46 -14.96
C HIS A 799 4.20 -28.66 -15.74
N HIS A 800 4.16 -28.18 -16.98
CA HIS A 800 3.00 -28.39 -17.86
C HIS A 800 3.30 -29.55 -18.78
N PHE A 801 2.69 -30.70 -18.49
CA PHE A 801 2.83 -31.92 -19.29
C PHE A 801 1.74 -31.98 -20.34
N LYS A 802 2.14 -32.02 -21.60
CA LYS A 802 1.22 -32.13 -22.73
C LYS A 802 1.90 -32.90 -23.86
N ASP A 803 1.17 -33.88 -24.41
CA ASP A 803 1.61 -34.66 -25.57
C ASP A 803 3.02 -35.29 -25.41
N GLY A 804 3.35 -35.74 -24.19
CA GLY A 804 4.66 -36.34 -23.91
C GLY A 804 5.80 -35.36 -23.65
N LYS A 805 5.52 -34.05 -23.63
CA LYS A 805 6.51 -32.99 -23.38
C LYS A 805 6.18 -32.25 -22.10
N CYS A 806 7.19 -31.65 -21.47
CA CYS A 806 7.03 -30.76 -20.32
C CYS A 806 7.50 -29.35 -20.67
N SER A 807 6.83 -28.32 -20.16
CA SER A 807 7.22 -26.91 -20.35
C SER A 807 8.64 -26.58 -19.87
N CYS A 808 9.24 -27.40 -19.00
CA CYS A 808 10.61 -27.19 -18.56
C CYS A 808 11.71 -27.66 -19.54
N GLY A 809 11.35 -28.29 -20.66
CA GLY A 809 12.31 -28.79 -21.64
C GLY A 809 13.26 -29.87 -21.08
N ASP A 810 12.84 -30.59 -20.03
CA ASP A 810 13.65 -31.55 -19.28
C ASP A 810 14.89 -30.94 -18.56
N TYR A 811 14.98 -29.60 -18.44
CA TYR A 811 16.00 -28.88 -17.67
C TYR A 811 15.43 -28.34 -16.36
N TRP A 812 16.06 -28.65 -15.21
CA TRP A 812 15.25 -29.04 -14.05
C TRP A 812 15.86 -28.93 -12.69
#